data_AF-A0A932LJY4-F1
#
_entry.id   AF-A0A932LJY4-F1
#
_cell.length_a   1.000
_cell.length_b   1.000
_cell.length_c   1.000
_cell.angle_alpha   90.00
_cell.angle_beta   90.00
_cell.angle_gamma   90.00
#
_symmetry.space_group_name_H-M   'P 1'
#
loop_
_entity.id
_entity.type
_entity.pdbx_description
1 polymer ?
#
loop_
_entity_poly.entity_id
_entity_poly.type
_entity_poly.pdbx_seq_one_letter_code
_entity_poly.pdbx_strand_id
1 'polypeptide(L)'
;MIRSRGFTLIASLLLLLLLSGVAIGLMMMVTTEGKVGGVDLQNNVAYHNAEGGIEKMTSDLAATFKSVQAPKPSDICALSSLQPTITGVTWKDYQVQPASGCSAPLSNNYGQIQSGPNQGLWAQIIPVSMLATAAQPGGQEVSMARTAQVALIPVFQFGVFSDSDLGFYSSPDLNFAGRVHTNGDLYVGVSNSATLTFHDKITAYGNVVRQNLPNGLASSSYNNTGTVLIPTASQGCDGTKPACRAIGQSEGSVTGLGGNPPQSGQNTGWPSISLSTYNARIIDGNYGNTGGTGAKNLSLPFVNGTTLANEIVRRPPAGENPSTALGASREYNLAQIRVLISDDPAELPGGAGDAENVRLANVPGSNQFGISTSYPGGLPGLAAGASYNTYFATGSTAIPDISTCTSASPGGPTCPPLNTTGPATALSFDWPLAPAAPGAGNQTLVPAGAPNLTAAGAPAPVVTLCPPGNLNVAPPVGCPAINPPYPYDITANLDKAATWNMLDGYLRVEYKDTAGNWHPVTNEWLRLGFARGPVSPNAPGANSVNPNAILILQQPADRNGDGVIDPDGLAPVCTRTNAPTVPTKCIQWNYGRPPEVIKETLSTSPYVELTAGGINTGVTRINWYPINFYDAREGEPRDTNAGNNSCTANGVMNAVELDVGNLKRWLWGAIGASGPNVDFQAQNGWVLYFSDRRGMLPNPNAANAKTGESLLEDTVNAGSAAGAPDGALEAKAAGKKWSSEDVNQNNLLDGSGARNIGLGFFNGATNINGQILAANPDNPYSPRITSCSTAGRKNWVSGARHVLKLVDGSLGNVPLRTDNTGGFTVAAENPVYIQGDYNSRAGDPIWGGGADLAGHAAAAVIADAVTVLSNNWSDRISLTGTPTDALTRPASTTYYRVAIAAGKNMNFPFPNWENGTNFGTGTDGGVHNFLRFLESWSGVNLNYEGSLVSLYYATYNTGIFKCCTYSVYRPPVRNYVFDPDFATPTGLPPGTPLFRDVDTLGYRQVFTTRTY
;
A
#
# COMPACT_ATOMS: atom_id res chain seq x y z
N MET A 1 24.39 -34.68 -120.40
CA MET A 1 23.56 -35.06 -119.23
C MET A 1 24.41 -34.96 -117.95
N ILE A 2 24.91 -33.77 -117.57
CA ILE A 2 25.79 -33.60 -116.40
C ILE A 2 25.58 -32.18 -115.83
N ARG A 3 25.54 -32.08 -114.49
CA ARG A 3 25.47 -30.90 -113.59
C ARG A 3 24.09 -30.48 -113.06
N SER A 4 23.52 -31.32 -112.19
CA SER A 4 22.48 -30.93 -111.21
C SER A 4 22.69 -31.54 -109.81
N ARG A 5 23.95 -31.81 -109.40
CA ARG A 5 24.27 -32.48 -108.12
C ARG A 5 24.92 -31.60 -107.03
N GLY A 6 24.90 -30.27 -107.15
CA GLY A 6 25.59 -29.36 -106.19
C GLY A 6 24.70 -28.49 -105.28
N PHE A 7 23.42 -28.28 -105.60
CA PHE A 7 22.60 -27.23 -104.97
C PHE A 7 21.87 -27.69 -103.69
N THR A 8 21.47 -28.97 -103.62
CA THR A 8 20.83 -29.56 -102.42
C THR A 8 21.77 -29.62 -101.23
N LEU A 9 23.06 -29.84 -101.43
CA LEU A 9 24.07 -29.82 -100.36
C LEU A 9 24.20 -28.41 -99.75
N ILE A 10 24.20 -27.36 -100.58
CA ILE A 10 24.31 -25.96 -100.13
C ILE A 10 23.04 -25.51 -99.39
N ALA A 11 21.85 -25.84 -99.90
CA ALA A 11 20.59 -25.54 -99.21
C ALA A 11 20.46 -26.29 -97.87
N SER A 12 20.91 -27.55 -97.80
CA SER A 12 20.93 -28.35 -96.57
C SER A 12 21.94 -27.81 -95.56
N LEU A 13 23.11 -27.36 -96.01
CA LEU A 13 24.13 -26.71 -95.17
C LEU A 13 23.66 -25.36 -94.64
N LEU A 14 22.96 -24.56 -95.45
CA LEU A 14 22.36 -23.29 -95.01
C LEU A 14 21.21 -23.52 -94.03
N LEU A 15 20.36 -24.53 -94.24
CA LEU A 15 19.29 -24.89 -93.30
C LEU A 15 19.86 -25.43 -91.98
N LEU A 16 20.92 -26.27 -92.04
CA LEU A 16 21.63 -26.75 -90.86
C LEU A 16 22.33 -25.62 -90.11
N LEU A 17 22.93 -24.65 -90.81
CA LEU A 17 23.51 -23.45 -90.20
C LEU A 17 22.44 -22.63 -89.46
N LEU A 18 21.26 -22.47 -90.06
CA LEU A 18 20.14 -21.72 -89.49
C LEU A 18 19.53 -22.44 -88.28
N LEU A 19 19.32 -23.75 -88.38
CA LEU A 19 18.87 -24.59 -87.26
C LEU A 19 19.90 -24.64 -86.13
N SER A 20 21.20 -24.64 -86.45
CA SER A 20 22.28 -24.56 -85.45
C SER A 20 22.29 -23.20 -84.75
N GLY A 21 22.07 -22.11 -85.49
CA GLY A 21 21.94 -20.76 -84.93
C GLY A 21 20.75 -20.61 -83.97
N VAL A 22 19.59 -21.18 -84.32
CA VAL A 22 18.41 -21.22 -83.44
C VAL A 22 18.66 -22.11 -82.21
N ALA A 23 19.27 -23.28 -82.37
CA ALA A 23 19.59 -24.17 -81.26
C ALA A 23 20.59 -23.55 -80.27
N ILE A 24 21.60 -22.83 -80.76
CA ILE A 24 22.55 -22.08 -79.92
C ILE A 24 21.83 -20.94 -79.19
N GLY A 25 20.97 -20.18 -79.88
CA GLY A 25 20.17 -19.13 -79.26
C GLY A 25 19.25 -19.63 -78.15
N LEU A 26 18.59 -20.77 -78.36
CA LEU A 26 17.70 -21.40 -77.37
C LEU A 26 18.48 -21.97 -76.18
N MET A 27 19.67 -22.55 -76.40
CA MET A 27 20.57 -22.98 -75.32
C MET A 27 21.07 -21.79 -74.49
N MET A 28 21.42 -20.66 -75.13
CA MET A 28 21.80 -19.43 -74.43
C MET A 28 20.62 -18.86 -73.63
N MET A 29 19.40 -18.90 -74.16
CA MET A 29 18.20 -18.47 -73.45
C MET A 29 17.93 -19.35 -72.22
N VAL A 30 17.92 -20.68 -72.37
CA VAL A 30 17.69 -21.62 -71.26
C VAL A 30 18.78 -21.53 -70.19
N THR A 31 20.05 -21.36 -70.59
CA THR A 31 21.14 -21.17 -69.62
C THR A 31 21.08 -19.79 -68.95
N THR A 32 20.57 -18.76 -69.63
CA THR A 32 20.33 -17.45 -69.04
C THR A 32 19.15 -17.50 -68.07
N GLU A 33 18.02 -18.09 -68.44
CA GLU A 33 16.86 -18.28 -67.57
C GLU A 33 17.19 -19.14 -66.35
N GLY A 34 17.97 -20.22 -66.52
CA GLY A 34 18.45 -21.03 -65.41
C GLY A 34 19.38 -20.27 -64.46
N LYS A 35 20.22 -19.37 -64.99
CA LYS A 35 21.06 -18.49 -64.17
C LYS A 35 20.24 -17.41 -63.47
N VAL A 36 19.30 -16.77 -64.17
CA VAL A 36 18.43 -15.73 -63.61
C VAL A 36 17.53 -16.31 -62.52
N GLY A 37 16.91 -17.47 -62.76
CA GLY A 37 16.09 -18.17 -61.75
C GLY A 37 16.92 -18.65 -60.55
N GLY A 38 18.17 -19.09 -60.77
CA GLY A 38 19.09 -19.43 -59.69
C GLY A 38 19.49 -18.22 -58.83
N VAL A 39 19.76 -17.08 -59.46
CA VAL A 39 20.07 -15.81 -58.77
C VAL A 39 18.85 -15.31 -57.99
N ASP A 40 17.65 -15.37 -58.58
CA ASP A 40 16.42 -14.96 -57.94
C ASP A 40 16.09 -15.82 -56.72
N LEU A 41 16.24 -17.15 -56.84
CA LEU A 41 16.11 -18.07 -55.70
C LEU A 41 17.10 -17.73 -54.58
N GLN A 42 18.38 -17.51 -54.91
CA GLN A 42 19.39 -17.15 -53.90
C GLN A 42 19.11 -15.78 -53.26
N ASN A 43 18.59 -14.82 -54.01
CA ASN A 43 18.19 -13.52 -53.50
C ASN A 43 16.99 -13.63 -52.55
N ASN A 44 15.97 -14.43 -52.88
CA ASN A 44 14.83 -14.70 -52.00
C ASN A 44 15.26 -15.40 -50.70
N VAL A 45 16.19 -16.35 -50.79
CA VAL A 45 16.76 -17.01 -49.61
C VAL A 45 17.58 -16.02 -48.78
N ALA A 46 18.38 -15.14 -49.39
CA ALA A 46 19.10 -14.08 -48.68
C ALA A 46 18.13 -13.11 -47.96
N TYR A 47 17.02 -12.75 -48.61
CA TYR A 47 15.99 -11.88 -48.06
C TYR A 47 15.37 -12.48 -46.78
N HIS A 48 14.87 -13.71 -46.84
CA HIS A 48 14.24 -14.35 -45.66
C HIS A 48 15.24 -14.63 -44.54
N ASN A 49 16.51 -14.91 -44.88
CA ASN A 49 17.54 -15.03 -43.86
C ASN A 49 17.78 -13.67 -43.18
N ALA A 50 17.97 -12.59 -43.94
CA ALA A 50 18.13 -11.24 -43.36
C ALA A 50 16.91 -10.84 -42.49
N GLU A 51 15.70 -11.22 -42.90
CA GLU A 51 14.47 -11.03 -42.13
C GLU A 51 14.51 -11.78 -40.81
N GLY A 52 14.83 -13.08 -40.84
CA GLY A 52 15.02 -13.90 -39.64
C GLY A 52 16.11 -13.36 -38.71
N GLY A 53 17.18 -12.77 -39.25
CA GLY A 53 18.23 -12.10 -38.47
C GLY A 53 17.71 -10.87 -37.73
N ILE A 54 16.91 -10.02 -38.40
CA ILE A 54 16.28 -8.85 -37.77
C ILE A 54 15.26 -9.27 -36.71
N GLU A 55 14.45 -10.30 -36.96
CA GLU A 55 13.50 -10.79 -35.95
C GLU A 55 14.22 -11.36 -34.73
N LYS A 56 15.33 -12.09 -34.94
CA LYS A 56 16.13 -12.57 -33.84
C LYS A 56 16.75 -11.43 -33.02
N MET A 57 17.35 -10.42 -33.67
CA MET A 57 17.84 -9.22 -32.97
C MET A 57 16.74 -8.52 -32.18
N THR A 58 15.53 -8.42 -32.73
CA THR A 58 14.39 -7.79 -32.04
C THR A 58 13.97 -8.60 -30.82
N SER A 59 13.93 -9.94 -30.94
CA SER A 59 13.65 -10.85 -29.83
C SER A 59 14.72 -10.76 -28.73
N ASP A 60 16.00 -10.77 -29.10
CA ASP A 60 17.11 -10.71 -28.15
C ASP A 60 17.17 -9.33 -27.47
N LEU A 61 16.90 -8.24 -28.21
CA LEU A 61 16.72 -6.89 -27.67
C LEU A 61 15.56 -6.83 -26.68
N ALA A 62 14.43 -7.44 -27.04
CA ALA A 62 13.29 -7.54 -26.14
C ALA A 62 13.67 -8.29 -24.86
N ALA A 63 14.42 -9.38 -24.97
CA ALA A 63 14.90 -10.21 -23.84
C ALA A 63 15.89 -9.47 -22.93
N THR A 64 16.91 -8.79 -23.47
CA THR A 64 17.93 -8.07 -22.67
C THR A 64 17.28 -7.04 -21.76
N PHE A 65 16.47 -6.17 -22.32
CA PHE A 65 15.79 -5.17 -21.52
C PHE A 65 14.63 -5.78 -20.69
N LYS A 66 14.27 -7.07 -20.87
CA LYS A 66 13.29 -7.78 -20.00
C LYS A 66 14.01 -8.29 -18.74
N SER A 67 15.33 -8.38 -18.79
CA SER A 67 16.16 -8.79 -17.67
C SER A 67 16.81 -7.62 -16.93
N VAL A 68 16.86 -6.43 -17.53
CA VAL A 68 17.53 -5.24 -16.99
C VAL A 68 16.66 -3.99 -17.19
N GLN A 69 16.33 -3.27 -16.12
CA GLN A 69 15.54 -2.03 -16.14
C GLN A 69 16.25 -0.88 -16.88
N ALA A 70 17.56 -0.73 -16.66
CA ALA A 70 18.40 0.28 -17.31
C ALA A 70 19.67 -0.39 -17.86
N PRO A 71 19.58 -1.07 -19.03
CA PRO A 71 20.75 -1.72 -19.62
C PRO A 71 21.81 -0.68 -19.97
N LYS A 72 23.08 -1.04 -19.79
CA LYS A 72 24.17 -0.20 -20.27
C LYS A 72 24.18 -0.24 -21.80
N PRO A 73 24.68 0.81 -22.46
CA PRO A 73 24.87 0.79 -23.91
C PRO A 73 25.70 -0.42 -24.39
N SER A 74 26.66 -0.88 -23.58
CA SER A 74 27.44 -2.10 -23.81
C SER A 74 26.60 -3.37 -23.87
N ASP A 75 25.55 -3.46 -23.04
CA ASP A 75 24.69 -4.65 -22.96
C ASP A 75 23.83 -4.79 -24.23
N ILE A 76 23.41 -3.65 -24.79
CA ILE A 76 22.70 -3.59 -26.07
C ILE A 76 23.65 -3.99 -27.21
N CYS A 77 24.87 -3.43 -27.23
CA CYS A 77 25.82 -3.74 -28.28
C CYS A 77 26.31 -5.19 -28.26
N ALA A 78 26.36 -5.83 -27.07
CA ALA A 78 26.70 -7.24 -26.93
C ALA A 78 25.75 -8.17 -27.71
N LEU A 79 24.51 -7.75 -27.96
CA LEU A 79 23.54 -8.49 -28.78
C LEU A 79 24.01 -8.72 -30.22
N SER A 80 24.90 -7.87 -30.73
CA SER A 80 25.53 -8.02 -32.05
C SER A 80 26.36 -9.31 -32.17
N SER A 81 26.74 -9.93 -31.04
CA SER A 81 27.46 -11.21 -31.01
C SER A 81 26.53 -12.44 -31.10
N LEU A 82 25.21 -12.27 -30.97
CA LEU A 82 24.22 -13.35 -30.91
C LEU A 82 23.68 -13.75 -32.29
N GLN A 83 24.49 -13.63 -33.34
CA GLN A 83 24.09 -13.98 -34.70
C GLN A 83 23.67 -15.47 -34.79
N PRO A 84 22.58 -15.80 -35.52
CA PRO A 84 22.15 -17.18 -35.64
C PRO A 84 23.05 -17.98 -36.58
N THR A 85 23.36 -19.22 -36.21
CA THR A 85 24.10 -20.16 -37.06
C THR A 85 23.15 -20.82 -38.04
N ILE A 86 23.19 -20.42 -39.31
CA ILE A 86 22.37 -21.00 -40.40
C ILE A 86 23.31 -21.55 -41.48
N THR A 87 23.13 -22.81 -41.86
CA THR A 87 23.94 -23.47 -42.89
C THR A 87 23.85 -22.72 -44.21
N GLY A 88 25.00 -22.33 -44.77
CA GLY A 88 25.08 -21.62 -46.05
C GLY A 88 24.91 -20.11 -45.96
N VAL A 89 24.62 -19.54 -44.79
CA VAL A 89 24.49 -18.08 -44.61
C VAL A 89 25.75 -17.53 -43.96
N THR A 90 26.29 -16.45 -44.51
CA THR A 90 27.32 -15.63 -43.87
C THR A 90 26.74 -14.27 -43.50
N TRP A 91 26.81 -13.90 -42.22
CA TRP A 91 26.42 -12.57 -41.75
C TRP A 91 27.55 -11.58 -42.01
N LYS A 92 27.36 -10.67 -42.98
CA LYS A 92 28.32 -9.59 -43.26
C LYS A 92 28.21 -8.45 -42.27
N ASP A 93 26.98 -8.16 -41.87
CA ASP A 93 26.65 -7.22 -40.80
C ASP A 93 25.58 -7.88 -39.92
N TYR A 94 25.77 -7.80 -38.62
CA TYR A 94 24.79 -8.20 -37.61
C TYR A 94 25.00 -7.30 -36.40
N GLN A 95 24.33 -6.14 -36.41
CA GLN A 95 24.60 -5.05 -35.48
C GLN A 95 23.33 -4.59 -34.81
N VAL A 96 23.38 -4.49 -33.48
CA VAL A 96 22.38 -3.86 -32.62
C VAL A 96 23.09 -2.72 -31.88
N GLN A 97 22.64 -1.49 -32.06
CA GLN A 97 23.29 -0.33 -31.46
C GLN A 97 22.27 0.72 -31.00
N PRO A 98 22.40 1.27 -29.77
CA PRO A 98 21.61 2.42 -29.35
C PRO A 98 22.07 3.68 -30.08
N ALA A 99 21.22 4.70 -30.21
CA ALA A 99 21.59 5.95 -30.88
C ALA A 99 22.77 6.68 -30.20
N SER A 100 22.99 6.47 -28.90
CA SER A 100 24.16 7.00 -28.17
C SER A 100 25.48 6.31 -28.52
N GLY A 101 25.44 5.16 -29.20
CA GLY A 101 26.60 4.28 -29.39
C GLY A 101 26.93 3.44 -28.14
N CYS A 102 27.93 2.57 -28.25
CA CYS A 102 28.20 1.53 -27.24
C CYS A 102 28.93 2.01 -25.98
N SER A 103 29.45 3.24 -25.96
CA SER A 103 30.26 3.78 -24.87
C SER A 103 29.66 5.00 -24.18
N ALA A 104 28.79 5.76 -24.86
CA ALA A 104 28.14 6.93 -24.26
C ALA A 104 26.85 6.52 -23.54
N PRO A 105 26.53 7.11 -22.38
CA PRO A 105 25.29 6.84 -21.65
C PRO A 105 24.08 6.88 -22.58
N LEU A 106 23.12 5.99 -22.36
CA LEU A 106 21.85 6.03 -23.11
C LEU A 106 21.21 7.41 -22.87
N SER A 107 20.76 8.05 -23.95
CA SER A 107 20.04 9.31 -23.83
C SER A 107 18.68 9.03 -23.21
N ASN A 108 18.53 9.29 -21.92
CA ASN A 108 17.27 9.11 -21.18
C ASN A 108 16.31 10.28 -21.41
N ASN A 109 16.06 10.61 -22.67
CA ASN A 109 15.15 11.69 -23.01
C ASN A 109 13.72 11.18 -22.91
N TYR A 110 12.88 11.93 -22.21
CA TYR A 110 11.44 11.72 -22.25
C TYR A 110 10.90 12.12 -23.63
N GLY A 111 10.05 11.28 -24.20
CA GLY A 111 9.33 11.55 -25.43
C GLY A 111 7.99 10.83 -25.45
N GLN A 112 7.08 11.28 -26.30
CA GLN A 112 5.79 10.60 -26.49
C GLN A 112 5.93 9.39 -27.41
N ILE A 113 5.28 8.29 -27.05
CA ILE A 113 5.16 7.11 -27.90
C ILE A 113 4.34 7.47 -29.14
N GLN A 114 4.88 7.18 -30.32
CA GLN A 114 4.36 7.69 -31.60
C GLN A 114 3.30 6.80 -32.24
N SER A 115 3.23 5.52 -31.87
CA SER A 115 2.33 4.53 -32.50
C SER A 115 1.94 3.42 -31.52
N GLY A 116 0.95 2.61 -31.90
CA GLY A 116 0.56 1.42 -31.13
C GLY A 116 -0.44 1.68 -30.00
N PRO A 117 -0.73 0.67 -29.18
CA PRO A 117 -1.70 0.74 -28.09
C PRO A 117 -1.44 1.88 -27.10
N ASN A 118 -0.16 2.15 -26.83
CA ASN A 118 0.33 3.09 -25.82
C ASN A 118 0.65 4.49 -26.40
N GLN A 119 0.31 4.74 -27.67
CA GLN A 119 0.53 6.03 -28.33
C GLN A 119 0.06 7.21 -27.48
N GLY A 120 0.88 8.26 -27.42
CA GLY A 120 0.60 9.50 -26.68
C GLY A 120 1.03 9.50 -25.21
N LEU A 121 1.39 8.34 -24.63
CA LEU A 121 2.03 8.31 -23.32
C LEU A 121 3.46 8.82 -23.42
N TRP A 122 3.91 9.54 -22.39
CA TRP A 122 5.31 9.87 -22.21
C TRP A 122 6.05 8.65 -21.71
N ALA A 123 7.24 8.44 -22.23
CA ALA A 123 8.14 7.40 -21.79
C ALA A 123 9.57 7.89 -21.87
N GLN A 124 10.46 7.29 -21.09
CA GLN A 124 11.88 7.40 -21.37
C GLN A 124 12.17 6.53 -22.60
N ILE A 125 12.56 7.18 -23.70
CA ILE A 125 12.74 6.52 -25.00
C ILE A 125 14.20 6.21 -25.23
N ILE A 126 14.49 4.93 -25.47
CA ILE A 126 15.81 4.46 -25.88
C ILE A 126 15.72 4.02 -27.35
N PRO A 127 16.17 4.85 -28.31
CA PRO A 127 16.19 4.50 -29.72
C PRO A 127 17.33 3.52 -30.02
N VAL A 128 16.99 2.43 -30.74
CA VAL A 128 17.91 1.36 -31.13
C VAL A 128 17.81 1.10 -32.62
N SER A 129 18.95 1.01 -33.30
CA SER A 129 19.06 0.59 -34.70
C SER A 129 19.58 -0.84 -34.79
N MET A 130 18.98 -1.62 -35.68
CA MET A 130 19.36 -2.99 -36.01
C MET A 130 19.66 -3.10 -37.50
N LEU A 131 20.76 -3.77 -37.86
CA LEU A 131 21.18 -4.01 -39.23
C LEU A 131 21.61 -5.48 -39.39
N ALA A 132 21.00 -6.18 -40.33
CA ALA A 132 21.37 -7.55 -40.70
C ALA A 132 21.68 -7.63 -42.20
N THR A 133 22.84 -8.17 -42.57
CA THR A 133 23.20 -8.47 -43.96
C THR A 133 23.49 -9.96 -44.09
N ALA A 134 22.61 -10.68 -44.77
CA ALA A 134 22.78 -12.10 -45.05
C ALA A 134 23.37 -12.30 -46.45
N ALA A 135 24.49 -13.01 -46.54
CA ALA A 135 25.16 -13.38 -47.78
C ALA A 135 25.04 -14.89 -48.03
N GLN A 136 24.71 -15.27 -49.26
CA GLN A 136 24.61 -16.65 -49.72
C GLN A 136 25.90 -17.11 -50.41
N PRO A 137 26.15 -18.43 -50.55
CA PRO A 137 27.38 -18.95 -51.15
C PRO A 137 27.53 -18.57 -52.63
N GLY A 138 26.43 -18.26 -53.31
CA GLY A 138 26.42 -17.76 -54.69
C GLY A 138 26.63 -16.24 -54.81
N GLY A 139 26.97 -15.54 -53.72
CA GLY A 139 27.35 -14.13 -53.73
C GLY A 139 26.20 -13.13 -53.66
N GLN A 140 24.95 -13.59 -53.59
CA GLN A 140 23.79 -12.71 -53.35
C GLN A 140 23.76 -12.24 -51.90
N GLU A 141 23.58 -10.94 -51.70
CA GLU A 141 23.52 -10.29 -50.38
C GLU A 141 22.24 -9.47 -50.25
N VAL A 142 21.56 -9.58 -49.11
CA VAL A 142 20.43 -8.71 -48.75
C VAL A 142 20.69 -8.09 -47.39
N SER A 143 20.57 -6.76 -47.33
CA SER A 143 20.65 -5.97 -46.10
C SER A 143 19.27 -5.48 -45.67
N MET A 144 18.95 -5.66 -44.40
CA MET A 144 17.73 -5.16 -43.78
C MET A 144 18.06 -4.31 -42.57
N ALA A 145 17.34 -3.22 -42.40
CA ALA A 145 17.47 -2.33 -41.26
C ALA A 145 16.12 -2.14 -40.56
N ARG A 146 16.15 -2.15 -39.22
CA ARG A 146 15.01 -1.87 -38.36
C ARG A 146 15.40 -0.82 -37.33
N THR A 147 14.51 0.14 -37.10
CA THR A 147 14.61 1.07 -35.97
C THR A 147 13.52 0.73 -34.95
N ALA A 148 13.93 0.59 -33.70
CA ALA A 148 13.05 0.31 -32.58
C ALA A 148 13.21 1.37 -31.50
N GLN A 149 12.18 1.54 -30.68
CA GLN A 149 12.21 2.30 -29.46
C GLN A 149 11.84 1.39 -28.30
N VAL A 150 12.68 1.38 -27.27
CA VAL A 150 12.29 0.84 -25.98
C VAL A 150 11.75 2.00 -25.15
N ALA A 151 10.52 1.85 -24.66
CA ALA A 151 9.82 2.86 -23.90
C ALA A 151 9.66 2.38 -22.44
N LEU A 152 10.18 3.17 -21.49
CA LEU A 152 9.87 2.98 -20.07
C LEU A 152 8.73 3.93 -19.70
N ILE A 153 7.53 3.39 -19.45
CA ILE A 153 6.28 4.11 -19.27
C ILE A 153 6.00 4.28 -17.76
N PRO A 154 6.02 5.51 -17.22
CA PRO A 154 5.52 5.80 -15.88
C PRO A 154 4.12 5.26 -15.62
N VAL A 155 3.99 4.49 -14.54
CA VAL A 155 2.75 3.81 -14.18
C VAL A 155 1.62 4.80 -13.83
N PHE A 156 1.94 5.94 -13.24
CA PHE A 156 0.95 6.93 -12.80
C PHE A 156 0.34 7.76 -13.94
N GLN A 157 0.76 7.54 -15.19
CA GLN A 157 0.06 8.11 -16.35
C GLN A 157 -1.27 7.41 -16.66
N PHE A 158 -1.49 6.22 -16.11
CA PHE A 158 -2.77 5.54 -16.18
C PHE A 158 -3.66 6.08 -15.07
N GLY A 159 -4.90 6.45 -15.38
CA GLY A 159 -5.86 6.76 -14.34
C GLY A 159 -6.15 5.51 -13.50
N VAL A 160 -6.33 4.37 -14.17
CA VAL A 160 -6.45 3.06 -13.52
C VAL A 160 -5.55 2.04 -14.22
N PHE A 161 -4.72 1.35 -13.46
CA PHE A 161 -3.94 0.20 -13.91
C PHE A 161 -4.17 -1.01 -12.99
N SER A 162 -4.19 -2.22 -13.54
CA SER A 162 -4.20 -3.45 -12.74
C SER A 162 -3.43 -4.60 -13.40
N ASP A 163 -2.47 -5.20 -12.69
CA ASP A 163 -1.73 -6.37 -13.16
C ASP A 163 -2.61 -7.65 -13.22
N SER A 164 -3.70 -7.68 -12.47
CA SER A 164 -4.71 -8.75 -12.56
C SER A 164 -6.06 -8.20 -13.00
N ASP A 165 -7.09 -9.04 -13.01
CA ASP A 165 -8.44 -8.69 -13.49
C ASP A 165 -8.96 -7.38 -12.94
N LEU A 166 -9.49 -6.49 -13.77
CA LEU A 166 -9.98 -5.19 -13.36
C LEU A 166 -11.50 -5.12 -13.44
N GLY A 167 -12.15 -4.69 -12.37
CA GLY A 167 -13.60 -4.63 -12.28
C GLY A 167 -14.17 -3.23 -12.06
N PHE A 168 -15.15 -2.86 -12.89
CA PHE A 168 -16.14 -1.84 -12.60
C PHE A 168 -17.48 -2.57 -12.39
N TYR A 169 -18.06 -2.44 -11.20
CA TYR A 169 -19.28 -3.14 -10.81
C TYR A 169 -20.40 -2.18 -10.44
N SER A 170 -21.53 -2.72 -9.96
CA SER A 170 -22.74 -2.00 -9.53
C SER A 170 -22.41 -0.88 -8.55
N SER A 171 -22.13 0.30 -9.11
CA SER A 171 -21.83 1.55 -8.43
C SER A 171 -22.84 2.60 -8.89
N PRO A 172 -23.03 3.70 -8.13
CA PRO A 172 -23.69 4.90 -8.64
C PRO A 172 -22.96 5.47 -9.86
N ASP A 173 -23.46 6.59 -10.40
CA ASP A 173 -22.80 7.27 -11.52
C ASP A 173 -21.31 7.47 -11.22
N LEU A 174 -20.47 7.02 -12.16
CA LEU A 174 -19.02 7.13 -12.05
C LEU A 174 -18.48 7.76 -13.33
N ASN A 175 -17.74 8.84 -13.14
CA ASN A 175 -17.15 9.60 -14.22
C ASN A 175 -15.63 9.48 -14.14
N PHE A 176 -15.01 8.78 -15.09
CA PHE A 176 -13.61 8.42 -15.02
C PHE A 176 -12.79 9.10 -16.12
N ALA A 177 -12.00 10.09 -15.74
CA ALA A 177 -11.00 10.72 -16.60
C ALA A 177 -9.68 9.91 -16.57
N GLY A 178 -8.95 9.86 -17.67
CA GLY A 178 -7.66 9.14 -17.76
C GLY A 178 -7.74 7.74 -18.34
N ARG A 179 -6.57 7.19 -18.70
CA ARG A 179 -6.45 5.88 -19.36
C ARG A 179 -6.69 4.73 -18.39
N VAL A 180 -7.26 3.65 -18.92
CA VAL A 180 -7.52 2.42 -18.17
C VAL A 180 -6.79 1.25 -18.81
N HIS A 181 -6.03 0.51 -18.01
CA HIS A 181 -5.33 -0.68 -18.44
C HIS A 181 -5.46 -1.83 -17.44
N THR A 182 -5.57 -3.06 -17.94
CA THR A 182 -5.37 -4.26 -17.13
C THR A 182 -4.58 -5.33 -17.88
N ASN A 183 -3.68 -6.02 -17.18
CA ASN A 183 -3.01 -7.21 -17.70
C ASN A 183 -3.92 -8.47 -17.60
N GLY A 184 -5.04 -8.39 -16.85
CA GLY A 184 -6.05 -9.43 -16.72
C GLY A 184 -7.29 -9.18 -17.57
N ASP A 185 -8.40 -9.81 -17.18
CA ASP A 185 -9.70 -9.53 -17.79
C ASP A 185 -10.27 -8.20 -17.27
N LEU A 186 -10.90 -7.42 -18.14
CA LEU A 186 -11.64 -6.22 -17.81
C LEU A 186 -13.13 -6.51 -17.72
N TYR A 187 -13.68 -6.47 -16.50
CA TYR A 187 -15.11 -6.57 -16.22
C TYR A 187 -15.69 -5.16 -16.13
N VAL A 188 -16.60 -4.82 -17.05
CA VAL A 188 -17.19 -3.47 -17.07
C VAL A 188 -18.69 -3.55 -16.86
N GLY A 189 -19.19 -2.87 -15.85
CA GLY A 189 -20.60 -2.67 -15.56
C GLY A 189 -20.83 -1.56 -14.55
N VAL A 190 -22.10 -1.21 -14.36
CA VAL A 190 -22.58 -0.17 -13.45
C VAL A 190 -24.03 -0.47 -13.06
N SER A 191 -24.55 0.16 -12.01
CA SER A 191 -25.93 -0.04 -11.55
C SER A 191 -26.95 0.21 -12.67
N ASN A 192 -28.05 -0.54 -12.76
CA ASN A 192 -29.00 -0.47 -13.90
C ASN A 192 -29.56 0.93 -14.18
N SER A 193 -29.63 1.81 -13.18
CA SER A 193 -30.11 3.19 -13.31
C SER A 193 -28.98 4.24 -13.27
N ALA A 194 -27.73 3.80 -13.41
CA ALA A 194 -26.54 4.63 -13.35
C ALA A 194 -25.74 4.59 -14.66
N THR A 195 -24.82 5.53 -14.78
CA THR A 195 -23.93 5.71 -15.94
C THR A 195 -22.47 5.68 -15.51
N LEU A 196 -21.70 4.79 -16.13
CA LEU A 196 -20.23 4.80 -16.08
C LEU A 196 -19.70 5.45 -17.35
N THR A 197 -18.93 6.52 -17.22
CA THR A 197 -18.39 7.27 -18.36
C THR A 197 -16.87 7.26 -18.34
N PHE A 198 -16.25 6.80 -19.42
CA PHE A 198 -14.79 6.87 -19.61
C PHE A 198 -14.43 7.99 -20.58
N HIS A 199 -13.38 8.76 -20.33
CA HIS A 199 -12.97 9.86 -21.22
C HIS A 199 -11.74 9.58 -22.08
N ASP A 200 -10.99 8.52 -21.75
CA ASP A 200 -9.78 8.15 -22.49
C ASP A 200 -9.75 6.65 -22.83
N LYS A 201 -8.67 6.23 -23.49
CA LYS A 201 -8.48 4.89 -24.02
C LYS A 201 -8.47 3.83 -22.92
N ILE A 202 -9.14 2.72 -23.22
CA ILE A 202 -9.31 1.55 -22.37
C ILE A 202 -8.63 0.36 -23.06
N THR A 203 -7.84 -0.39 -22.30
CA THR A 203 -7.06 -1.51 -22.83
C THR A 203 -7.07 -2.68 -21.85
N ALA A 204 -7.24 -3.89 -22.35
CA ALA A 204 -7.18 -5.10 -21.52
C ALA A 204 -6.30 -6.13 -22.21
N TYR A 205 -5.16 -6.53 -21.63
CA TYR A 205 -4.39 -7.64 -22.20
C TYR A 205 -5.18 -8.95 -22.21
N GLY A 206 -6.02 -9.18 -21.20
CA GLY A 206 -7.00 -10.27 -21.18
C GLY A 206 -8.22 -9.99 -22.06
N ASN A 207 -9.40 -10.33 -21.58
CA ASN A 207 -10.67 -10.16 -22.30
C ASN A 207 -11.48 -8.95 -21.80
N VAL A 208 -12.40 -8.43 -22.62
CA VAL A 208 -13.42 -7.46 -22.20
C VAL A 208 -14.73 -8.18 -21.93
N VAL A 209 -15.17 -8.19 -20.68
CA VAL A 209 -16.31 -8.96 -20.18
C VAL A 209 -17.47 -8.04 -19.80
N ARG A 210 -18.67 -8.34 -20.33
CA ARG A 210 -19.92 -7.57 -20.06
C ARG A 210 -21.03 -8.39 -19.39
N GLN A 211 -21.08 -9.70 -19.62
CA GLN A 211 -22.23 -10.55 -19.22
C GLN A 211 -22.06 -11.26 -17.88
N ASN A 212 -20.83 -11.39 -17.39
CA ASN A 212 -20.51 -12.04 -16.13
C ASN A 212 -19.59 -11.19 -15.26
N LEU A 213 -19.55 -11.53 -13.98
CA LEU A 213 -18.59 -11.04 -13.00
C LEU A 213 -17.47 -12.06 -12.80
N PRO A 214 -16.33 -11.67 -12.19
CA PRO A 214 -15.22 -12.61 -11.95
C PRO A 214 -15.57 -13.70 -10.93
N ASN A 215 -16.61 -13.53 -10.12
CA ASN A 215 -17.12 -14.54 -9.20
C ASN A 215 -18.04 -15.59 -9.86
N GLY A 216 -18.28 -15.48 -11.18
CA GLY A 216 -19.11 -16.42 -11.95
C GLY A 216 -20.57 -15.99 -12.13
N LEU A 217 -21.07 -15.03 -11.37
CA LEU A 217 -22.46 -14.57 -11.49
C LEU A 217 -22.70 -13.83 -12.81
N ALA A 218 -23.94 -13.90 -13.31
CA ALA A 218 -24.38 -13.08 -14.44
C ALA A 218 -24.55 -11.62 -14.00
N SER A 219 -24.08 -10.67 -14.82
CA SER A 219 -24.20 -9.23 -14.57
C SER A 219 -25.66 -8.78 -14.40
N SER A 220 -26.61 -9.43 -15.08
CA SER A 220 -28.05 -9.18 -14.96
C SER A 220 -28.62 -9.52 -13.58
N SER A 221 -28.11 -10.59 -12.95
CA SER A 221 -28.49 -11.00 -11.59
C SER A 221 -27.95 -10.07 -10.50
N TYR A 222 -27.03 -9.18 -10.87
CA TYR A 222 -26.22 -8.37 -9.96
C TYR A 222 -26.49 -6.86 -10.08
N ASN A 223 -27.56 -6.44 -10.76
CA ASN A 223 -27.81 -5.01 -11.04
C ASN A 223 -26.60 -4.34 -11.74
N ASN A 224 -25.90 -5.03 -12.64
CA ASN A 224 -24.66 -4.54 -13.25
C ASN A 224 -24.77 -4.34 -14.76
N THR A 225 -25.95 -3.91 -15.21
CA THR A 225 -26.30 -3.79 -16.64
C THR A 225 -26.65 -2.36 -17.06
N GLY A 226 -26.27 -1.37 -16.24
CA GLY A 226 -26.48 0.04 -16.55
C GLY A 226 -25.68 0.54 -17.75
N THR A 227 -25.75 1.85 -17.97
CA THR A 227 -25.18 2.48 -19.17
C THR A 227 -23.68 2.68 -19.01
N VAL A 228 -22.89 2.10 -19.90
CA VAL A 228 -21.42 2.31 -19.93
C VAL A 228 -21.06 3.05 -21.20
N LEU A 229 -20.62 4.30 -21.07
CA LEU A 229 -20.20 5.17 -22.18
C LEU A 229 -18.71 5.03 -22.44
N ILE A 230 -18.37 4.66 -23.67
CA ILE A 230 -17.01 4.49 -24.17
C ILE A 230 -16.72 5.57 -25.22
N PRO A 231 -15.54 6.19 -25.20
CA PRO A 231 -15.18 7.20 -26.19
C PRO A 231 -15.01 6.55 -27.57
N THR A 232 -15.35 7.29 -28.62
CA THR A 232 -15.18 6.89 -30.04
C THR A 232 -14.09 7.72 -30.73
N ALA A 233 -13.56 8.74 -30.04
CA ALA A 233 -12.46 9.59 -30.46
C ALA A 233 -11.63 10.03 -29.25
N SER A 234 -10.54 10.78 -29.49
CA SER A 234 -9.71 11.31 -28.40
C SER A 234 -10.45 12.38 -27.63
N GLN A 235 -10.37 12.36 -26.30
CA GLN A 235 -11.09 13.30 -25.43
C GLN A 235 -12.62 13.25 -25.70
N GLY A 236 -13.14 12.06 -26.01
CA GLY A 236 -14.57 11.83 -26.18
C GLY A 236 -15.26 11.65 -24.84
N CYS A 237 -16.59 11.70 -24.83
CA CYS A 237 -17.43 11.68 -23.62
C CYS A 237 -17.36 12.96 -22.76
N ASP A 238 -16.53 13.94 -23.12
CA ASP A 238 -16.57 15.27 -22.53
C ASP A 238 -17.93 15.93 -22.86
N GLY A 239 -18.56 16.60 -21.89
CA GLY A 239 -19.81 17.33 -22.08
C GLY A 239 -19.75 18.36 -23.22
N THR A 240 -18.56 18.79 -23.63
CA THR A 240 -18.34 19.67 -24.79
C THR A 240 -18.09 18.93 -26.12
N LYS A 241 -17.81 17.62 -26.09
CA LYS A 241 -17.53 16.76 -27.27
C LYS A 241 -18.25 15.42 -27.15
N PRO A 242 -19.48 15.27 -27.67
CA PRO A 242 -20.27 14.04 -27.58
C PRO A 242 -19.78 12.96 -28.57
N ALA A 243 -18.50 12.60 -28.49
CA ALA A 243 -17.86 11.55 -29.28
C ALA A 243 -17.84 10.23 -28.50
N CYS A 244 -19.01 9.76 -28.04
CA CYS A 244 -19.15 8.60 -27.17
C CYS A 244 -20.33 7.72 -27.54
N ARG A 245 -20.25 6.43 -27.20
CA ARG A 245 -21.33 5.46 -27.41
C ARG A 245 -21.45 4.52 -26.23
N ALA A 246 -22.69 4.13 -25.91
CA ALA A 246 -22.95 3.10 -24.92
C ALA A 246 -22.57 1.71 -25.45
N ILE A 247 -21.76 0.97 -24.70
CA ILE A 247 -21.39 -0.42 -25.03
C ILE A 247 -22.49 -1.40 -24.62
N GLY A 248 -22.96 -2.19 -25.57
CA GLY A 248 -24.02 -3.17 -25.34
C GLY A 248 -23.58 -4.35 -24.46
N GLN A 249 -24.54 -5.05 -23.85
CA GLN A 249 -24.26 -6.24 -23.04
C GLN A 249 -23.68 -7.42 -23.86
N SER A 250 -23.97 -7.47 -25.17
CA SER A 250 -23.42 -8.48 -26.10
C SER A 250 -22.18 -8.01 -26.85
N GLU A 251 -21.63 -6.85 -26.50
CA GLU A 251 -20.50 -6.23 -27.19
C GLU A 251 -19.17 -6.40 -26.44
N GLY A 252 -19.04 -7.38 -25.55
CA GLY A 252 -17.75 -7.78 -24.99
C GLY A 252 -16.89 -8.55 -25.99
N SER A 253 -15.59 -8.72 -25.70
CA SER A 253 -14.70 -9.56 -26.54
C SER A 253 -14.99 -11.05 -26.37
N VAL A 254 -15.65 -11.42 -25.27
CA VAL A 254 -16.20 -12.75 -25.01
C VAL A 254 -17.71 -12.70 -24.82
N THR A 255 -18.36 -13.84 -25.06
CA THR A 255 -19.82 -14.00 -24.96
C THR A 255 -20.32 -14.32 -23.54
N GLY A 256 -19.43 -14.39 -22.56
CA GLY A 256 -19.74 -14.74 -21.18
C GLY A 256 -18.53 -14.56 -20.27
N LEU A 257 -18.13 -15.62 -19.57
CA LEU A 257 -16.97 -15.62 -18.68
C LEU A 257 -15.63 -15.44 -19.42
N GLY A 258 -14.75 -14.63 -18.82
CA GLY A 258 -13.37 -14.42 -19.28
C GLY A 258 -12.44 -15.60 -18.94
N GLY A 259 -11.17 -15.31 -18.67
CA GLY A 259 -10.15 -16.28 -18.27
C GLY A 259 -9.07 -16.54 -19.33
N ASN A 260 -8.05 -17.31 -18.94
CA ASN A 260 -6.98 -17.76 -19.82
C ASN A 260 -6.80 -19.30 -19.75
N PRO A 261 -7.23 -20.07 -20.76
CA PRO A 261 -7.99 -19.62 -21.93
C PRO A 261 -9.40 -19.12 -21.54
N PRO A 262 -10.05 -18.30 -22.38
CA PRO A 262 -11.42 -17.83 -22.14
C PRO A 262 -12.37 -18.99 -21.88
N GLN A 263 -13.19 -18.88 -20.83
CA GLN A 263 -14.15 -19.91 -20.44
C GLN A 263 -15.40 -19.93 -21.33
N SER A 264 -15.72 -18.78 -21.94
CA SER A 264 -16.79 -18.65 -22.93
C SER A 264 -16.22 -18.41 -24.34
N GLY A 265 -17.09 -18.53 -25.35
CA GLY A 265 -16.69 -18.31 -26.75
C GLY A 265 -16.31 -16.86 -27.02
N GLN A 266 -15.29 -16.66 -27.85
CA GLN A 266 -14.91 -15.34 -28.38
C GLN A 266 -16.04 -14.73 -29.21
N ASN A 267 -16.25 -13.43 -29.06
CA ASN A 267 -17.21 -12.69 -29.86
C ASN A 267 -16.62 -12.38 -31.24
N THR A 268 -17.13 -13.05 -32.27
CA THR A 268 -16.67 -12.87 -33.66
C THR A 268 -16.86 -11.44 -34.20
N GLY A 269 -17.79 -10.66 -33.63
CA GLY A 269 -18.00 -9.26 -34.00
C GLY A 269 -17.03 -8.28 -33.34
N TRP A 270 -16.29 -8.71 -32.30
CA TRP A 270 -15.45 -7.84 -31.49
C TRP A 270 -14.39 -7.05 -32.29
N PRO A 271 -13.67 -7.62 -33.28
CA PRO A 271 -12.71 -6.84 -34.06
C PRO A 271 -13.32 -5.62 -34.75
N SER A 272 -14.55 -5.74 -35.27
CA SER A 272 -15.26 -4.61 -35.88
C SER A 272 -15.78 -3.62 -34.84
N ILE A 273 -16.26 -4.11 -33.70
CA ILE A 273 -16.71 -3.26 -32.58
C ILE A 273 -15.52 -2.44 -32.04
N SER A 274 -14.43 -3.08 -31.68
CA SER A 274 -13.22 -2.47 -31.11
C SER A 274 -12.52 -1.52 -32.09
N LEU A 275 -12.16 -2.00 -33.29
CA LEU A 275 -11.30 -1.25 -34.21
C LEU A 275 -12.05 -0.26 -35.11
N SER A 276 -13.32 -0.52 -35.44
CA SER A 276 -14.11 0.34 -36.34
C SER A 276 -15.17 1.15 -35.60
N THR A 277 -15.97 0.53 -34.73
CA THR A 277 -17.06 1.25 -34.03
C THR A 277 -16.51 2.20 -32.95
N TYR A 278 -15.54 1.73 -32.17
CA TYR A 278 -14.87 2.52 -31.13
C TYR A 278 -13.51 3.10 -31.56
N ASN A 279 -13.09 2.94 -32.82
CA ASN A 279 -11.82 3.47 -33.34
C ASN A 279 -10.61 3.15 -32.44
N ALA A 280 -10.53 1.90 -31.97
CA ALA A 280 -9.49 1.40 -31.05
C ALA A 280 -9.41 2.15 -29.70
N ARG A 281 -10.51 2.77 -29.25
CA ARG A 281 -10.61 3.40 -27.92
C ARG A 281 -10.89 2.40 -26.81
N ILE A 282 -11.41 1.22 -27.15
CA ILE A 282 -11.43 0.04 -26.29
C ILE A 282 -10.86 -1.12 -27.09
N ILE A 283 -9.79 -1.75 -26.58
CA ILE A 283 -9.12 -2.88 -27.23
C ILE A 283 -8.78 -3.97 -26.21
N ASP A 284 -8.66 -5.20 -26.69
CA ASP A 284 -8.28 -6.36 -25.91
C ASP A 284 -7.04 -7.07 -26.50
N GLY A 285 -6.43 -7.96 -25.72
CA GLY A 285 -5.29 -8.77 -26.14
C GLY A 285 -5.60 -10.27 -26.21
N ASN A 286 -6.71 -10.73 -25.63
CA ASN A 286 -7.05 -12.15 -25.45
C ASN A 286 -5.85 -12.96 -24.89
N TYR A 287 -5.12 -12.39 -23.94
CA TYR A 287 -3.86 -12.93 -23.39
C TYR A 287 -2.79 -13.26 -24.45
N GLY A 288 -2.79 -12.55 -25.58
CA GLY A 288 -1.90 -12.79 -26.72
C GLY A 288 -2.36 -13.90 -27.66
N ASN A 289 -3.53 -14.50 -27.43
CA ASN A 289 -4.13 -15.49 -28.32
C ASN A 289 -4.81 -14.83 -29.53
N THR A 290 -5.17 -15.65 -30.53
CA THR A 290 -5.90 -15.18 -31.71
C THR A 290 -7.26 -14.58 -31.34
N GLY A 291 -7.70 -13.56 -32.08
CA GLY A 291 -8.99 -12.88 -31.84
C GLY A 291 -8.88 -11.58 -31.03
N GLY A 292 -7.75 -11.33 -30.36
CA GLY A 292 -7.47 -10.05 -29.71
C GLY A 292 -7.28 -8.90 -30.70
N THR A 293 -7.50 -7.67 -30.23
CA THR A 293 -7.47 -6.43 -31.03
C THR A 293 -6.25 -5.53 -30.78
N GLY A 294 -5.23 -6.07 -30.09
CA GLY A 294 -3.88 -5.52 -30.07
C GLY A 294 -3.41 -4.94 -28.75
N ALA A 295 -4.13 -5.12 -27.63
CA ALA A 295 -3.61 -4.72 -26.32
C ALA A 295 -2.40 -5.59 -25.92
N LYS A 296 -1.38 -4.98 -25.29
CA LYS A 296 -0.15 -5.66 -24.85
C LYS A 296 -0.11 -5.76 -23.32
N ASN A 297 0.58 -6.77 -22.81
CA ASN A 297 0.90 -6.91 -21.39
C ASN A 297 1.96 -5.87 -20.98
N LEU A 298 1.72 -5.15 -19.89
CA LEU A 298 2.62 -4.15 -19.32
C LEU A 298 3.14 -4.62 -17.97
N SER A 299 4.40 -5.05 -17.90
CA SER A 299 5.01 -5.54 -16.65
C SER A 299 6.16 -4.67 -16.20
N LEU A 300 6.45 -4.70 -14.89
CA LEU A 300 7.68 -4.15 -14.36
C LEU A 300 8.89 -4.96 -14.88
N PRO A 301 10.06 -4.34 -15.09
CA PRO A 301 11.19 -4.99 -15.77
C PRO A 301 11.80 -6.18 -15.02
N PHE A 302 11.62 -6.28 -13.71
CA PHE A 302 12.18 -7.37 -12.91
C PHE A 302 11.21 -8.55 -12.74
N VAL A 303 9.96 -8.42 -13.18
CA VAL A 303 8.93 -9.47 -13.03
C VAL A 303 9.19 -10.58 -14.05
N ASN A 304 9.49 -11.78 -13.56
CA ASN A 304 9.94 -12.91 -14.39
C ASN A 304 9.29 -14.25 -14.01
N GLY A 305 8.14 -14.22 -13.32
CA GLY A 305 7.37 -15.40 -12.93
C GLY A 305 7.86 -16.08 -11.63
N THR A 306 9.08 -15.82 -11.19
CA THR A 306 9.56 -16.17 -9.82
C THR A 306 9.68 -14.94 -8.94
N THR A 307 10.05 -13.80 -9.53
CA THR A 307 10.02 -12.49 -8.88
C THR A 307 8.70 -11.81 -9.22
N LEU A 308 7.94 -11.48 -8.19
CA LEU A 308 6.63 -10.84 -8.29
C LEU A 308 6.73 -9.33 -8.11
N ALA A 309 5.73 -8.60 -8.57
CA ALA A 309 5.73 -7.13 -8.51
C ALA A 309 5.68 -6.58 -7.07
N ASN A 310 5.13 -7.31 -6.10
CA ASN A 310 5.09 -6.92 -4.69
C ASN A 310 6.47 -6.77 -4.07
N GLU A 311 7.49 -7.41 -4.64
CA GLU A 311 8.88 -7.24 -4.20
C GLU A 311 9.33 -5.76 -4.28
N ILE A 312 8.70 -4.91 -5.10
CA ILE A 312 9.06 -3.49 -5.18
C ILE A 312 8.96 -2.77 -3.83
N VAL A 313 7.98 -3.13 -2.98
CA VAL A 313 7.78 -2.51 -1.67
C VAL A 313 8.46 -3.26 -0.54
N ARG A 314 9.07 -4.42 -0.77
CA ARG A 314 9.67 -5.23 0.30
C ARG A 314 11.06 -4.72 0.69
N ARG A 315 11.40 -4.93 1.97
CA ARG A 315 12.78 -4.78 2.45
C ARG A 315 13.64 -5.85 1.77
N PRO A 316 14.83 -5.51 1.24
CA PRO A 316 15.68 -6.48 0.56
C PRO A 316 16.07 -7.63 1.50
N PRO A 317 16.08 -8.88 1.01
CA PRO A 317 16.61 -10.00 1.78
C PRO A 317 18.13 -9.85 1.98
N ALA A 318 18.65 -10.51 3.03
CA ALA A 318 20.07 -10.46 3.34
C ALA A 318 20.92 -10.94 2.14
N GLY A 319 21.89 -10.11 1.72
CA GLY A 319 22.79 -10.43 0.61
C GLY A 319 22.27 -10.09 -0.79
N GLU A 320 21.08 -9.50 -0.93
CA GLU A 320 20.62 -9.01 -2.24
C GLU A 320 21.57 -7.93 -2.79
N ASN A 321 21.94 -8.08 -4.07
CA ASN A 321 22.72 -7.06 -4.77
C ASN A 321 21.79 -5.91 -5.23
N PRO A 322 21.99 -4.66 -4.73
CA PRO A 322 21.12 -3.53 -5.05
C PRO A 322 21.23 -3.05 -6.50
N SER A 323 22.21 -3.55 -7.28
CA SER A 323 22.38 -3.22 -8.70
C SER A 323 21.63 -4.16 -9.65
N THR A 324 20.95 -5.18 -9.13
CA THR A 324 20.08 -6.05 -9.94
C THR A 324 18.82 -5.29 -10.39
N ALA A 325 18.09 -5.81 -11.39
CA ALA A 325 16.85 -5.17 -11.86
C ALA A 325 15.82 -4.99 -10.73
N LEU A 326 15.68 -6.00 -9.85
CA LEU A 326 14.82 -5.90 -8.67
C LEU A 326 15.40 -4.91 -7.66
N GLY A 327 16.67 -5.08 -7.28
CA GLY A 327 17.33 -4.21 -6.29
C GLY A 327 17.26 -2.73 -6.66
N ALA A 328 17.48 -2.38 -7.93
CA ALA A 328 17.38 -1.01 -8.42
C ALA A 328 15.94 -0.48 -8.48
N SER A 329 14.94 -1.36 -8.53
CA SER A 329 13.52 -0.98 -8.55
C SER A 329 12.89 -0.89 -7.17
N ARG A 330 13.48 -1.52 -6.13
CA ARG A 330 12.90 -1.51 -4.78
C ARG A 330 12.81 -0.09 -4.25
N GLU A 331 11.63 0.29 -3.74
CA GLU A 331 11.43 1.59 -3.10
C GLU A 331 12.37 1.78 -1.91
N TYR A 332 12.73 0.70 -1.21
CA TYR A 332 13.76 0.71 -0.16
C TYR A 332 15.11 1.29 -0.64
N ASN A 333 15.52 0.97 -1.87
CA ASN A 333 16.80 1.42 -2.45
C ASN A 333 16.68 2.77 -3.14
N LEU A 334 15.48 3.14 -3.63
CA LEU A 334 15.17 4.46 -4.17
C LEU A 334 14.97 5.52 -3.08
N ALA A 335 14.62 5.10 -1.86
CA ALA A 335 14.38 5.98 -0.72
C ALA A 335 15.58 6.83 -0.31
N GLN A 336 15.29 8.06 0.11
CA GLN A 336 16.25 8.93 0.79
C GLN A 336 16.01 8.99 2.29
N ILE A 337 14.87 8.48 2.77
CA ILE A 337 14.57 8.36 4.20
C ILE A 337 14.04 6.96 4.45
N ARG A 338 14.54 6.30 5.49
CA ARG A 338 14.05 4.98 5.92
C ARG A 338 13.62 5.03 7.36
N VAL A 339 12.43 4.49 7.64
CA VAL A 339 11.90 4.24 8.98
C VAL A 339 11.69 2.73 9.11
N LEU A 340 12.56 2.08 9.88
CA LEU A 340 12.62 0.63 10.01
C LEU A 340 12.38 0.24 11.45
N ILE A 341 11.48 -0.72 11.67
CA ILE A 341 11.18 -1.26 12.99
C ILE A 341 11.26 -2.79 12.92
N SER A 342 11.91 -3.40 13.91
CA SER A 342 11.94 -4.86 14.06
C SER A 342 12.04 -5.30 15.52
N ASP A 343 11.74 -6.57 15.76
CA ASP A 343 11.94 -7.26 17.04
C ASP A 343 13.44 -7.42 17.38
N ASP A 344 14.27 -7.70 16.36
CA ASP A 344 15.70 -7.95 16.51
C ASP A 344 16.50 -6.79 15.88
N PRO A 345 17.35 -6.10 16.66
CA PRO A 345 18.17 -5.00 16.13
C PRO A 345 19.25 -5.47 15.13
N ALA A 346 19.56 -6.78 15.07
CA ALA A 346 20.44 -7.33 14.04
C ALA A 346 19.83 -7.25 12.63
N GLU A 347 18.50 -7.13 12.50
CA GLU A 347 17.81 -6.96 11.23
C GLU A 347 17.80 -5.50 10.73
N LEU A 348 18.36 -4.58 11.51
CA LEU A 348 18.44 -3.16 11.20
C LEU A 348 19.85 -2.78 10.70
N PRO A 349 19.96 -1.71 9.87
CA PRO A 349 21.26 -1.13 9.51
C PRO A 349 22.16 -0.91 10.74
N GLY A 350 23.45 -1.19 10.60
CA GLY A 350 24.42 -1.13 11.70
C GLY A 350 24.41 -2.33 12.65
N GLY A 351 23.38 -3.18 12.60
CA GLY A 351 23.25 -4.40 13.40
C GLY A 351 23.00 -4.14 14.88
N ALA A 352 23.05 -5.21 15.69
CA ALA A 352 22.62 -5.19 17.09
C ALA A 352 23.42 -4.25 18.02
N GLY A 353 24.65 -3.87 17.64
CA GLY A 353 25.52 -3.00 18.43
C GLY A 353 25.41 -1.51 18.10
N ASP A 354 24.63 -1.12 17.09
CA ASP A 354 24.48 0.28 16.71
C ASP A 354 23.56 1.02 17.69
N ALA A 355 24.07 2.09 18.30
CA ALA A 355 23.33 2.89 19.29
C ALA A 355 22.14 3.66 18.71
N GLU A 356 22.06 3.81 17.38
CA GLU A 356 20.93 4.41 16.68
C GLU A 356 19.84 3.40 16.30
N ASN A 357 20.04 2.12 16.63
CA ASN A 357 18.97 1.12 16.71
C ASN A 357 18.35 1.20 18.11
N VAL A 358 17.40 2.12 18.28
CA VAL A 358 16.87 2.51 19.58
C VAL A 358 15.72 1.59 19.98
N ARG A 359 15.83 0.94 21.14
CA ARG A 359 14.73 0.15 21.69
C ARG A 359 13.58 1.04 22.17
N LEU A 360 12.36 0.73 21.76
CA LEU A 360 11.12 1.44 22.08
C LEU A 360 10.52 0.99 23.44
N ALA A 361 11.37 0.83 24.44
CA ALA A 361 11.00 0.33 25.76
C ALA A 361 11.80 1.04 26.86
N ASN A 362 11.23 1.13 28.06
CA ASN A 362 11.95 1.65 29.22
C ASN A 362 12.60 0.45 29.93
N VAL A 363 13.87 0.14 29.68
CA VAL A 363 14.55 -1.01 30.33
C VAL A 363 15.96 -0.64 30.80
N PRO A 364 16.55 -1.33 31.81
CA PRO A 364 17.93 -1.08 32.21
C PRO A 364 18.88 -1.16 31.02
N GLY A 365 19.77 -0.18 30.88
CA GLY A 365 20.69 -0.09 29.74
C GLY A 365 20.09 0.41 28.43
N SER A 366 18.77 0.64 28.34
CA SER A 366 18.11 1.22 27.16
C SER A 366 16.94 2.12 27.54
N ASN A 367 17.13 3.43 27.42
CA ASN A 367 16.11 4.46 27.68
C ASN A 367 15.32 4.25 28.99
N GLN A 368 15.97 3.73 30.04
CA GLN A 368 15.34 3.41 31.34
C GLN A 368 14.50 4.57 31.90
N PHE A 369 14.98 5.80 31.67
CA PHE A 369 14.39 7.04 32.17
C PHE A 369 13.70 7.84 31.05
N GLY A 370 13.27 7.18 29.98
CA GLY A 370 12.70 7.81 28.80
C GLY A 370 13.74 8.57 27.98
N ILE A 371 13.25 9.32 26.98
CA ILE A 371 14.04 10.13 26.06
C ILE A 371 13.77 11.61 26.33
N SER A 372 14.82 12.41 26.41
CA SER A 372 14.70 13.86 26.56
C SER A 372 14.03 14.48 25.33
N THR A 373 12.97 15.25 25.54
CA THR A 373 12.06 15.77 24.49
C THR A 373 11.59 17.19 24.81
N SER A 374 10.88 17.81 23.86
CA SER A 374 10.21 19.09 24.08
C SER A 374 9.07 18.99 25.11
N TYR A 375 8.78 20.13 25.78
CA TYR A 375 7.77 20.22 26.84
C TYR A 375 6.37 19.82 26.34
N PRO A 376 5.64 18.94 27.05
CA PRO A 376 4.28 18.58 26.69
C PRO A 376 3.27 19.65 27.11
N GLY A 377 2.81 20.45 26.14
CA GLY A 377 1.89 21.58 26.36
C GLY A 377 0.49 21.19 26.86
N GLY A 378 0.03 19.99 26.48
CA GLY A 378 -1.31 19.47 26.79
C GLY A 378 -1.41 18.70 28.11
N LEU A 379 -0.32 18.62 28.90
CA LEU A 379 -0.29 17.89 30.17
C LEU A 379 0.07 18.88 31.32
N PRO A 380 -0.86 19.19 32.23
CA PRO A 380 -0.67 20.07 33.38
C PRO A 380 0.33 19.57 34.43
N GLY A 381 0.81 20.51 35.25
CA GLY A 381 1.63 20.21 36.44
C GLY A 381 3.15 20.29 36.23
N LEU A 382 3.60 20.73 35.04
CA LEU A 382 5.01 20.89 34.69
C LEU A 382 5.32 22.37 34.40
N ALA A 383 6.35 22.95 35.03
CA ALA A 383 6.76 24.32 34.73
C ALA A 383 7.37 24.41 33.31
N ALA A 384 6.98 25.41 32.52
CA ALA A 384 7.58 25.68 31.22
C ALA A 384 9.10 25.91 31.37
N GLY A 385 9.92 25.26 30.53
CA GLY A 385 11.36 25.50 30.44
C GLY A 385 12.31 24.55 31.22
N ALA A 386 11.81 23.52 31.90
CA ALA A 386 12.65 22.46 32.47
C ALA A 386 12.90 21.30 31.47
N SER A 387 14.07 20.66 31.52
CA SER A 387 14.35 19.44 30.74
C SER A 387 13.34 18.34 31.08
N TYR A 388 12.75 17.71 30.07
CA TYR A 388 11.66 16.73 30.22
C TYR A 388 11.96 15.45 29.44
N ASN A 389 11.70 14.29 30.06
CA ASN A 389 11.78 13.01 29.39
C ASN A 389 10.39 12.47 29.07
N THR A 390 10.16 12.09 27.81
CA THR A 390 9.00 11.28 27.41
C THR A 390 9.37 9.80 27.57
N TYR A 391 8.53 9.05 28.28
CA TYR A 391 8.68 7.60 28.45
C TYR A 391 7.87 6.84 27.41
N PHE A 392 8.31 5.63 27.07
CA PHE A 392 7.50 4.70 26.26
C PHE A 392 6.33 4.13 27.09
N ALA A 393 5.20 3.85 26.44
CA ALA A 393 4.02 3.31 27.10
C ALA A 393 4.31 2.02 27.88
N THR A 394 3.86 1.98 29.13
CA THR A 394 4.07 0.87 30.08
C THR A 394 2.76 0.51 30.76
N GLY A 395 2.42 -0.78 30.79
CA GLY A 395 1.26 -1.31 31.49
C GLY A 395 1.58 -1.59 32.95
N SER A 396 0.57 -1.48 33.82
CA SER A 396 0.73 -1.81 35.23
C SER A 396 -0.57 -2.30 35.88
N THR A 397 -0.45 -3.32 36.73
CA THR A 397 -1.53 -3.77 37.62
C THR A 397 -1.71 -2.87 38.85
N ALA A 398 -1.04 -1.72 38.97
CA ALA A 398 -1.31 -0.77 40.06
C ALA A 398 -2.32 0.30 39.69
N ILE A 399 -2.66 0.44 38.40
CA ILE A 399 -3.44 1.58 37.94
C ILE A 399 -4.91 1.22 37.84
N PRO A 400 -5.81 1.98 38.48
CA PRO A 400 -7.25 1.72 38.42
C PRO A 400 -7.80 2.06 37.03
N ASP A 401 -8.74 1.22 36.57
CA ASP A 401 -9.61 1.52 35.44
C ASP A 401 -10.70 2.50 35.92
N ILE A 402 -10.72 3.69 35.33
CA ILE A 402 -11.67 4.75 35.70
C ILE A 402 -12.78 4.93 34.66
N SER A 403 -12.97 3.98 33.73
CA SER A 403 -14.09 3.96 32.77
C SER A 403 -15.48 3.99 33.40
N THR A 404 -15.60 3.62 34.68
CA THR A 404 -16.85 3.72 35.45
C THR A 404 -17.06 5.09 36.10
N CYS A 405 -16.07 6.00 36.03
CA CYS A 405 -16.17 7.37 36.52
C CYS A 405 -16.65 8.29 35.38
N THR A 406 -17.85 8.85 35.50
CA THR A 406 -18.50 9.62 34.42
C THR A 406 -18.39 11.15 34.60
N SER A 407 -18.50 11.91 33.50
CA SER A 407 -18.55 13.39 33.47
C SER A 407 -20.00 13.94 33.55
N ALA A 408 -20.15 15.20 33.98
CA ALA A 408 -21.23 15.70 34.86
C ALA A 408 -22.66 15.93 34.30
N SER A 409 -23.63 15.84 35.22
CA SER A 409 -24.97 16.47 35.25
C SER A 409 -25.11 17.25 36.59
N PRO A 410 -26.08 18.17 36.82
CA PRO A 410 -26.11 19.12 37.95
C PRO A 410 -26.11 18.56 39.39
N GLY A 411 -25.96 17.24 39.56
CA GLY A 411 -25.87 16.55 40.85
C GLY A 411 -24.45 16.15 41.31
N GLY A 412 -23.38 16.50 40.58
CA GLY A 412 -21.97 16.23 40.94
C GLY A 412 -21.37 14.94 40.36
N PRO A 413 -20.03 14.79 40.32
CA PRO A 413 -19.36 13.62 39.74
C PRO A 413 -19.59 12.35 40.58
N THR A 414 -19.64 11.18 39.92
CA THR A 414 -19.74 9.88 40.62
C THR A 414 -18.75 8.86 40.05
N CYS A 415 -17.65 8.63 40.77
CA CYS A 415 -17.04 7.29 40.80
C CYS A 415 -17.86 6.40 41.77
N PRO A 416 -17.68 5.06 41.75
CA PRO A 416 -18.25 4.18 42.77
C PRO A 416 -17.98 4.71 44.19
N PRO A 417 -18.89 4.49 45.16
CA PRO A 417 -18.82 5.13 46.47
C PRO A 417 -17.48 4.95 47.20
N LEU A 418 -16.63 5.97 47.17
CA LEU A 418 -15.50 6.10 48.09
C LEU A 418 -16.07 6.39 49.48
N ASN A 419 -16.29 5.35 50.25
CA ASN A 419 -16.96 5.44 51.54
C ASN A 419 -16.14 6.30 52.52
N THR A 420 -16.64 7.49 52.88
CA THR A 420 -16.01 8.34 53.91
C THR A 420 -16.25 7.84 55.34
N THR A 421 -16.95 6.71 55.50
CA THR A 421 -17.38 6.10 56.77
C THR A 421 -17.22 4.57 56.81
N GLY A 422 -16.49 3.95 55.86
CA GLY A 422 -16.27 2.51 55.77
C GLY A 422 -15.26 2.15 54.67
N PRO A 423 -15.02 0.87 54.35
CA PRO A 423 -13.85 0.46 53.58
C PRO A 423 -13.87 1.02 52.15
N ALA A 424 -12.72 1.52 51.70
CA ALA A 424 -12.54 2.04 50.34
C ALA A 424 -12.86 0.96 49.28
N THR A 425 -13.55 1.35 48.21
CA THR A 425 -13.91 0.45 47.11
C THR A 425 -12.72 0.28 46.18
N ALA A 426 -12.26 -0.95 45.98
CA ALA A 426 -11.23 -1.25 45.00
C ALA A 426 -11.79 -1.14 43.57
N LEU A 427 -11.07 -0.45 42.70
CA LEU A 427 -11.38 -0.41 41.27
C LEU A 427 -10.70 -1.58 40.56
N SER A 428 -11.27 -2.02 39.42
CA SER A 428 -10.58 -2.98 38.56
C SER A 428 -9.27 -2.39 38.05
N PHE A 429 -8.31 -3.25 37.74
CA PHE A 429 -7.08 -2.82 37.09
C PHE A 429 -7.37 -2.30 35.68
N ASP A 430 -6.72 -1.19 35.30
CA ASP A 430 -6.66 -0.74 33.92
C ASP A 430 -6.00 -1.86 33.09
N TRP A 431 -4.81 -2.30 33.48
CA TRP A 431 -4.15 -3.45 32.87
C TRP A 431 -4.13 -4.65 33.81
N PRO A 432 -5.06 -5.61 33.65
CA PRO A 432 -5.21 -6.69 34.61
C PRO A 432 -4.12 -7.76 34.51
N LEU A 433 -3.54 -7.97 33.31
CA LEU A 433 -2.63 -9.08 33.04
C LEU A 433 -1.54 -8.66 32.04
N ALA A 434 -0.30 -9.11 32.28
CA ALA A 434 0.81 -8.94 31.35
C ALA A 434 0.63 -9.83 30.10
N PRO A 435 1.17 -9.45 28.93
CA PRO A 435 1.14 -10.27 27.73
C PRO A 435 1.66 -11.69 27.97
N ALA A 436 1.03 -12.66 27.32
CA ALA A 436 1.51 -14.03 27.32
C ALA A 436 2.80 -14.17 26.49
N ALA A 437 3.66 -15.11 26.89
CA ALA A 437 4.79 -15.51 26.06
C ALA A 437 4.31 -16.46 24.94
N PRO A 438 4.83 -16.32 23.70
CA PRO A 438 4.54 -17.25 22.62
C PRO A 438 5.14 -18.64 22.90
N GLY A 439 4.57 -19.66 22.26
CA GLY A 439 5.14 -21.00 22.27
C GLY A 439 6.54 -21.08 21.66
N ALA A 440 7.31 -22.11 22.04
CA ALA A 440 8.65 -22.36 21.50
C ALA A 440 8.58 -22.57 19.98
N GLY A 441 9.30 -21.74 19.22
CA GLY A 441 9.28 -21.72 17.74
C GLY A 441 8.54 -20.53 17.13
N ASN A 442 7.67 -19.85 17.89
CA ASN A 442 7.01 -18.60 17.48
C ASN A 442 7.59 -17.40 18.25
N GLN A 443 8.85 -17.52 18.68
CA GLN A 443 9.50 -16.52 19.54
C GLN A 443 9.74 -15.23 18.75
N THR A 444 8.84 -14.27 18.95
CA THR A 444 9.06 -12.86 18.62
C THR A 444 9.44 -12.10 19.90
N LEU A 445 9.81 -10.83 19.76
CA LEU A 445 10.01 -9.98 20.93
C LEU A 445 8.67 -9.77 21.63
N VAL A 446 8.55 -10.31 22.84
CA VAL A 446 7.44 -10.02 23.76
C VAL A 446 7.85 -8.82 24.61
N PRO A 447 6.92 -7.92 24.97
CA PRO A 447 7.25 -6.83 25.86
C PRO A 447 7.93 -7.31 27.14
N ALA A 448 9.13 -6.78 27.40
CA ALA A 448 9.86 -7.10 28.62
C ALA A 448 9.24 -6.42 29.85
N GLY A 449 9.64 -6.88 31.04
CA GLY A 449 9.35 -6.17 32.29
C GLY A 449 10.08 -4.83 32.34
N ALA A 450 9.38 -3.77 32.70
CA ALA A 450 9.98 -2.45 32.89
C ALA A 450 10.74 -2.40 34.25
N PRO A 451 11.76 -1.54 34.43
CA PRO A 451 12.74 -1.57 35.52
C PRO A 451 12.22 -1.47 36.96
N ASN A 452 10.90 -1.32 37.18
CA ASN A 452 10.35 -1.25 38.53
C ASN A 452 9.19 -2.26 38.72
N LEU A 453 9.24 -2.92 39.87
CA LEU A 453 8.21 -3.72 40.56
C LEU A 453 7.90 -5.08 39.95
N THR A 454 8.50 -6.09 40.56
CA THR A 454 8.08 -7.49 40.44
C THR A 454 7.65 -7.97 41.82
N ALA A 455 6.35 -8.03 42.05
CA ALA A 455 5.77 -9.00 42.97
C ALA A 455 4.50 -9.54 42.30
N ALA A 456 4.39 -10.86 42.17
CA ALA A 456 3.19 -11.46 41.63
C ALA A 456 2.03 -11.30 42.64
N GLY A 457 0.86 -10.86 42.18
CA GLY A 457 -0.38 -10.88 42.96
C GLY A 457 -0.73 -9.60 43.73
N ALA A 458 -0.46 -8.40 43.19
CA ALA A 458 -1.01 -7.17 43.75
C ALA A 458 -2.55 -7.27 43.89
N PRO A 459 -3.14 -6.91 45.04
CA PRO A 459 -4.59 -6.75 45.15
C PRO A 459 -5.05 -5.56 44.28
N ALA A 460 -6.34 -5.55 43.94
CA ALA A 460 -6.97 -4.45 43.19
C ALA A 460 -6.61 -3.07 43.81
N PRO A 461 -6.30 -2.04 42.99
CA PRO A 461 -5.90 -0.75 43.50
C PRO A 461 -7.03 -0.15 44.32
N VAL A 462 -6.68 0.25 45.53
CA VAL A 462 -7.57 1.00 46.40
C VAL A 462 -7.26 2.48 46.18
N VAL A 463 -8.23 3.18 45.60
CA VAL A 463 -8.20 4.63 45.40
C VAL A 463 -8.77 5.29 46.66
N THR A 464 -8.12 6.36 47.15
CA THR A 464 -8.61 7.17 48.28
C THR A 464 -8.45 8.64 47.94
N LEU A 465 -9.56 9.34 47.68
CA LEU A 465 -9.55 10.78 47.37
C LEU A 465 -9.58 11.62 48.65
N CYS A 466 -8.55 12.44 48.83
CA CYS A 466 -8.43 13.34 49.97
C CYS A 466 -9.04 14.73 49.66
N PRO A 467 -9.87 15.30 50.56
CA PRO A 467 -10.47 16.61 50.35
C PRO A 467 -9.43 17.74 50.45
N PRO A 468 -9.60 18.86 49.73
CA PRO A 468 -8.73 20.02 49.86
C PRO A 468 -8.82 20.64 51.25
N GLY A 469 -7.73 21.25 51.68
CA GLY A 469 -7.52 21.65 53.06
C GLY A 469 -8.31 22.86 53.56
N ASN A 470 -8.97 23.58 52.66
CA ASN A 470 -9.89 24.65 53.01
C ASN A 470 -11.23 24.15 53.60
N LEU A 471 -11.40 22.84 53.75
CA LEU A 471 -12.60 22.20 54.27
C LEU A 471 -12.41 21.84 55.76
N ASN A 472 -13.25 22.38 56.66
CA ASN A 472 -13.26 22.06 58.10
C ASN A 472 -13.78 20.62 58.35
N VAL A 473 -12.97 19.60 58.06
CA VAL A 473 -13.38 18.18 58.15
C VAL A 473 -12.21 17.29 58.59
N ALA A 474 -12.53 16.18 59.28
CA ALA A 474 -11.54 15.14 59.56
C ALA A 474 -11.27 14.35 58.27
N PRO A 475 -10.00 14.23 57.82
CA PRO A 475 -9.68 13.54 56.58
C PRO A 475 -9.93 12.02 56.69
N PRO A 476 -10.24 11.30 55.58
CA PRO A 476 -10.28 9.84 55.56
C PRO A 476 -8.98 9.21 56.08
N VAL A 477 -9.07 8.02 56.66
CA VAL A 477 -7.89 7.26 57.15
C VAL A 477 -6.91 7.07 55.97
N GLY A 478 -5.67 7.53 56.14
CA GLY A 478 -4.62 7.48 55.10
C GLY A 478 -4.30 8.82 54.43
N CYS A 479 -5.15 9.84 54.57
CA CYS A 479 -4.89 11.17 54.02
C CYS A 479 -3.92 12.00 54.87
N PRO A 480 -2.87 12.62 54.28
CA PRO A 480 -2.01 13.62 54.93
C PRO A 480 -2.75 14.70 55.72
N ALA A 481 -2.20 15.05 56.89
CA ALA A 481 -2.75 16.07 57.77
C ALA A 481 -2.55 17.52 57.27
N ILE A 482 -1.83 17.71 56.14
CA ILE A 482 -1.48 19.02 55.60
C ILE A 482 -2.43 19.36 54.44
N ASN A 483 -3.09 20.50 54.58
CA ASN A 483 -4.10 21.08 53.69
C ASN A 483 -3.62 21.32 52.25
N PRO A 484 -3.96 20.48 51.25
CA PRO A 484 -3.60 20.74 49.86
C PRO A 484 -4.67 21.59 49.16
N PRO A 485 -4.29 22.41 48.16
CA PRO A 485 -5.22 23.23 47.39
C PRO A 485 -6.09 22.44 46.39
N TYR A 486 -5.78 21.16 46.15
CA TYR A 486 -6.43 20.29 45.15
C TYR A 486 -6.69 18.90 45.76
N PRO A 487 -7.67 18.14 45.24
CA PRO A 487 -7.88 16.74 45.60
C PRO A 487 -6.71 15.88 45.11
N TYR A 488 -6.32 14.88 45.88
CA TYR A 488 -5.26 13.93 45.50
C TYR A 488 -5.65 12.51 45.88
N ASP A 489 -5.12 11.56 45.12
CA ASP A 489 -5.33 10.12 45.32
C ASP A 489 -4.09 9.47 45.95
N ILE A 490 -4.31 8.45 46.78
CA ILE A 490 -3.29 7.54 47.27
C ILE A 490 -3.68 6.14 46.81
N THR A 491 -2.96 5.62 45.82
CA THR A 491 -3.11 4.24 45.38
C THR A 491 -2.26 3.31 46.25
N ALA A 492 -2.89 2.45 47.04
CA ALA A 492 -2.18 1.46 47.84
C ALA A 492 -1.62 0.30 46.98
N ASN A 493 -0.46 -0.25 47.33
CA ASN A 493 0.19 -1.45 46.76
C ASN A 493 0.96 -1.26 45.43
N LEU A 494 1.41 -0.05 45.09
CA LEU A 494 2.30 0.16 43.93
C LEU A 494 3.54 -0.73 43.99
N ASP A 495 4.17 -0.89 45.16
CA ASP A 495 5.28 -1.82 45.41
C ASP A 495 5.03 -3.28 45.06
N LYS A 496 3.77 -3.68 44.89
CA LYS A 496 3.38 -5.05 44.56
C LYS A 496 2.88 -5.20 43.14
N ALA A 497 2.93 -4.15 42.32
CA ALA A 497 2.41 -4.18 40.97
C ALA A 497 3.33 -4.89 39.99
N ALA A 498 2.75 -5.61 39.03
CA ALA A 498 3.49 -6.05 37.85
C ALA A 498 3.52 -4.93 36.80
N THR A 499 4.62 -4.81 36.06
CA THR A 499 4.74 -3.88 34.93
C THR A 499 5.38 -4.54 33.71
N TRP A 500 5.00 -4.07 32.52
CA TRP A 500 5.51 -4.54 31.24
C TRP A 500 5.42 -3.42 30.20
N ASN A 501 6.24 -3.47 29.17
CA ASN A 501 6.15 -2.47 28.10
C ASN A 501 4.87 -2.67 27.27
N MET A 502 4.29 -1.60 26.75
CA MET A 502 3.17 -1.66 25.80
C MET A 502 3.60 -1.30 24.38
N LEU A 503 4.74 -0.63 24.26
CA LEU A 503 5.55 -0.54 23.05
C LEU A 503 6.83 -1.34 23.29
N ASP A 504 7.31 -2.07 22.28
CA ASP A 504 8.64 -2.68 22.29
C ASP A 504 9.09 -2.83 20.82
N GLY A 505 10.30 -3.36 20.63
CA GLY A 505 11.00 -3.43 19.34
C GLY A 505 12.09 -2.37 19.24
N TYR A 506 12.82 -2.40 18.14
CA TYR A 506 13.91 -1.48 17.83
C TYR A 506 13.56 -0.64 16.62
N LEU A 507 13.75 0.67 16.74
CA LEU A 507 13.54 1.66 15.70
C LEU A 507 14.87 2.11 15.13
N ARG A 508 14.93 2.23 13.81
CA ARG A 508 15.98 2.89 13.05
C ARG A 508 15.37 3.90 12.09
N VAL A 509 15.77 5.15 12.21
CA VAL A 509 15.52 6.19 11.22
C VAL A 509 16.85 6.63 10.64
N GLU A 510 16.96 6.66 9.33
CA GLU A 510 18.16 7.13 8.63
C GLU A 510 17.80 7.88 7.35
N TYR A 511 18.68 8.78 6.93
CA TYR A 511 18.56 9.46 5.64
C TYR A 511 19.82 9.30 4.78
N LYS A 512 19.66 9.49 3.48
CA LYS A 512 20.75 9.46 2.50
C LYS A 512 21.12 10.88 2.07
N ASP A 513 22.41 11.20 2.16
CA ASP A 513 22.94 12.49 1.67
C ASP A 513 23.21 12.48 0.16
N THR A 514 23.57 13.63 -0.41
CA THR A 514 23.89 13.78 -1.84
C THR A 514 25.18 13.05 -2.26
N ALA A 515 26.04 12.67 -1.31
CA ALA A 515 27.21 11.83 -1.56
C ALA A 515 26.86 10.33 -1.57
N GLY A 516 25.63 9.98 -1.19
CA GLY A 516 25.11 8.62 -1.12
C GLY A 516 25.34 7.90 0.19
N ASN A 517 25.81 8.59 1.24
CA ASN A 517 26.03 8.02 2.57
C ASN A 517 24.73 8.01 3.39
N TRP A 518 24.55 6.95 4.18
CA TRP A 518 23.44 6.84 5.12
C TRP A 518 23.82 7.39 6.50
N HIS A 519 22.99 8.26 7.04
CA HIS A 519 23.16 8.90 8.34
C HIS A 519 21.98 8.54 9.25
N PRO A 520 22.22 7.91 10.41
CA PRO A 520 21.15 7.69 11.37
C PRO A 520 20.69 9.00 12.01
N VAL A 521 19.38 9.11 12.22
CA VAL A 521 18.72 10.26 12.88
C VAL A 521 17.65 9.80 13.86
N THR A 522 17.67 8.54 14.29
CA THR A 522 16.68 7.97 15.21
C THR A 522 16.57 8.81 16.48
N ASN A 523 17.70 9.09 17.12
CA ASN A 523 17.71 9.88 18.36
C ASN A 523 17.30 11.34 18.13
N GLU A 524 17.58 11.93 16.95
CA GLU A 524 17.12 13.29 16.62
C GLU A 524 15.59 13.33 16.55
N TRP A 525 14.97 12.41 15.79
CA TRP A 525 13.52 12.34 15.64
C TRP A 525 12.84 12.08 16.97
N LEU A 526 13.35 11.15 17.78
CA LEU A 526 12.79 10.86 19.11
C LEU A 526 12.90 12.07 20.06
N ARG A 527 13.95 12.89 19.96
CA ARG A 527 14.11 14.12 20.77
C ARG A 527 13.16 15.25 20.35
N LEU A 528 12.68 15.27 19.11
CA LEU A 528 11.60 16.17 18.71
C LEU A 528 10.27 15.82 19.40
N GLY A 529 10.14 14.56 19.81
CA GLY A 529 9.02 13.97 20.53
C GLY A 529 8.33 12.87 19.73
N PHE A 530 7.50 12.06 20.39
CA PHE A 530 6.89 10.86 19.79
C PHE A 530 5.50 10.52 20.34
N ALA A 531 4.85 11.48 21.00
CA ALA A 531 3.50 11.33 21.52
C ALA A 531 2.56 12.42 20.98
N ARG A 532 1.26 12.11 20.94
CA ARG A 532 0.21 13.08 20.58
C ARG A 532 -0.95 13.11 21.56
N GLY A 533 -1.80 14.13 21.46
CA GLY A 533 -3.09 14.13 22.16
C GLY A 533 -4.08 13.07 21.65
N PRO A 534 -5.30 12.98 22.23
CA PRO A 534 -6.32 11.99 21.83
C PRO A 534 -6.75 12.08 20.36
N VAL A 535 -6.59 13.26 19.75
CA VAL A 535 -6.90 13.52 18.35
C VAL A 535 -5.60 13.56 17.56
N SER A 536 -5.60 12.91 16.39
CA SER A 536 -4.46 12.97 15.47
C SER A 536 -4.21 14.42 15.00
N PRO A 537 -2.94 14.83 14.82
CA PRO A 537 -2.61 16.15 14.29
C PRO A 537 -3.24 16.39 12.91
N ASN A 538 -3.75 17.60 12.69
CA ASN A 538 -4.36 18.02 11.43
C ASN A 538 -3.72 19.30 10.83
N ALA A 539 -2.71 19.84 11.51
CA ALA A 539 -1.93 20.98 11.07
C ALA A 539 -0.54 20.96 11.75
N PRO A 540 0.49 21.57 11.15
CA PRO A 540 1.84 21.54 11.71
C PRO A 540 1.87 22.23 13.07
N GLY A 541 2.44 21.56 14.08
CA GLY A 541 2.47 22.09 15.45
C GLY A 541 1.15 22.00 16.23
N ALA A 542 0.07 21.47 15.63
CA ALA A 542 -1.22 21.29 16.32
C ALA A 542 -1.19 20.15 17.35
N ASN A 543 -0.17 19.28 17.31
CA ASN A 543 0.04 18.26 18.32
C ASN A 543 0.23 18.91 19.71
N SER A 544 -0.74 18.70 20.61
CA SER A 544 -0.75 19.28 21.95
C SER A 544 0.30 18.68 22.90
N VAL A 545 0.85 17.50 22.61
CA VAL A 545 1.83 16.83 23.47
C VAL A 545 3.24 17.05 22.96
N ASN A 546 3.57 16.64 21.73
CA ASN A 546 4.88 16.95 21.15
C ASN A 546 4.69 17.69 19.82
N PRO A 547 4.64 19.04 19.82
CA PRO A 547 4.33 19.84 18.63
C PRO A 547 5.23 19.59 17.42
N ASN A 548 6.47 19.12 17.64
CA ASN A 548 7.46 18.86 16.58
C ASN A 548 7.66 17.37 16.30
N ALA A 549 6.86 16.48 16.89
CA ALA A 549 6.97 15.05 16.63
C ALA A 549 6.71 14.73 15.15
N ILE A 550 7.65 14.04 14.52
CA ILE A 550 7.53 13.57 13.13
C ILE A 550 6.94 12.15 13.15
N LEU A 551 7.50 11.28 14.00
CA LEU A 551 7.04 9.92 14.20
C LEU A 551 6.31 9.84 15.54
N ILE A 552 5.06 9.41 15.53
CA ILE A 552 4.18 9.39 16.70
C ILE A 552 3.80 7.94 17.00
N LEU A 553 4.03 7.50 18.24
CA LEU A 553 3.92 6.10 18.65
C LEU A 553 2.86 5.86 19.71
N GLN A 554 2.45 6.91 20.43
CA GLN A 554 1.60 6.81 21.60
C GLN A 554 0.78 8.07 21.84
N GLN A 555 -0.21 7.95 22.73
CA GLN A 555 -1.06 9.04 23.20
C GLN A 555 -1.32 8.90 24.70
N PRO A 556 -1.68 9.97 25.43
CA PRO A 556 -2.08 9.85 26.83
C PRO A 556 -3.24 8.88 27.02
N ALA A 557 -3.23 8.20 28.16
CA ALA A 557 -4.21 7.19 28.53
C ALA A 557 -5.54 7.83 28.96
N ASP A 558 -6.45 8.00 28.00
CA ASP A 558 -7.88 8.33 28.19
C ASP A 558 -8.59 7.14 28.84
N ARG A 559 -8.50 7.02 30.16
CA ARG A 559 -8.97 5.85 30.91
C ARG A 559 -10.48 5.85 31.08
N ASN A 560 -11.10 7.01 31.23
CA ASN A 560 -12.55 7.05 31.31
C ASN A 560 -13.21 6.78 29.94
N GLY A 561 -12.43 6.93 28.87
CA GLY A 561 -12.87 6.68 27.52
C GLY A 561 -13.83 7.74 27.02
N ASP A 562 -13.72 9.01 27.40
CA ASP A 562 -14.56 10.10 26.90
C ASP A 562 -13.92 10.91 25.74
N GLY A 563 -12.65 10.66 25.44
CA GLY A 563 -11.89 11.32 24.38
C GLY A 563 -11.23 12.64 24.80
N VAL A 564 -11.33 13.03 26.06
CA VAL A 564 -10.67 14.17 26.67
C VAL A 564 -9.65 13.62 27.67
N ILE A 565 -8.46 14.24 27.74
CA ILE A 565 -7.54 13.91 28.83
C ILE A 565 -7.91 14.79 30.00
N ASP A 566 -8.19 14.18 31.15
CA ASP A 566 -8.50 14.87 32.40
C ASP A 566 -7.30 14.89 33.34
N PRO A 567 -6.49 15.96 33.26
CA PRO A 567 -5.25 16.03 34.02
C PRO A 567 -5.41 16.44 35.48
N ASP A 568 -6.45 17.18 35.77
CA ASP A 568 -6.79 17.62 37.11
C ASP A 568 -7.95 16.76 37.61
N GLY A 569 -7.71 15.97 38.65
CA GLY A 569 -8.79 15.21 39.30
C GLY A 569 -9.86 16.15 39.86
N LEU A 570 -11.11 15.70 39.90
CA LEU A 570 -12.22 16.46 40.50
C LEU A 570 -12.32 16.17 42.00
N ALA A 571 -12.47 17.23 42.79
CA ALA A 571 -12.55 17.10 44.24
C ALA A 571 -13.91 16.55 44.67
N PRO A 572 -13.98 15.75 45.74
CA PRO A 572 -15.24 15.48 46.40
C PRO A 572 -15.94 16.78 46.83
N VAL A 573 -17.25 16.90 46.57
CA VAL A 573 -18.05 18.09 46.91
C VAL A 573 -18.94 17.78 48.11
N CYS A 574 -18.96 18.64 49.13
CA CYS A 574 -19.85 18.43 50.27
C CYS A 574 -21.31 18.68 49.88
N THR A 575 -22.18 17.69 50.06
CA THR A 575 -23.63 17.81 49.77
C THR A 575 -24.50 17.95 51.01
N ARG A 576 -23.98 17.63 52.19
CA ARG A 576 -24.69 17.87 53.44
C ARG A 576 -23.71 18.16 54.58
N THR A 577 -24.00 19.22 55.32
CA THR A 577 -23.28 19.59 56.54
C THR A 577 -24.07 19.18 57.78
N ASN A 578 -23.37 19.09 58.92
CA ASN A 578 -23.96 18.78 60.22
C ASN A 578 -24.93 19.84 60.76
N ALA A 579 -24.95 21.05 60.20
CA ALA A 579 -25.90 22.12 60.54
C ALA A 579 -26.17 23.04 59.34
N PRO A 580 -27.41 23.56 59.14
CA PRO A 580 -27.77 24.39 57.99
C PRO A 580 -27.24 25.84 58.05
N THR A 581 -26.99 26.38 59.26
CA THR A 581 -26.76 27.82 59.48
C THR A 581 -25.34 28.16 59.95
N VAL A 582 -24.58 27.18 60.46
CA VAL A 582 -23.15 27.32 60.81
C VAL A 582 -22.43 26.01 60.46
N PRO A 583 -22.05 25.80 59.19
CA PRO A 583 -21.44 24.55 58.76
C PRO A 583 -20.07 24.36 59.42
N THR A 584 -19.95 23.38 60.32
CA THR A 584 -18.71 23.06 61.04
C THR A 584 -18.10 21.73 60.63
N LYS A 585 -18.89 20.83 60.00
CA LYS A 585 -18.42 19.53 59.51
C LYS A 585 -19.27 19.04 58.33
N CYS A 586 -18.62 18.58 57.27
CA CYS A 586 -19.32 17.85 56.21
C CYS A 586 -19.69 16.44 56.70
N ILE A 587 -20.94 16.02 56.49
CA ILE A 587 -21.46 14.69 56.89
C ILE A 587 -21.90 13.84 55.70
N GLN A 588 -21.93 14.41 54.50
CA GLN A 588 -22.19 13.70 53.26
C GLN A 588 -21.45 14.37 52.11
N TRP A 589 -20.76 13.55 51.32
CA TRP A 589 -19.97 13.98 50.17
C TRP A 589 -20.57 13.40 48.89
N ASN A 590 -20.55 14.19 47.83
CA ASN A 590 -20.54 13.68 46.47
C ASN A 590 -19.13 13.23 46.12
N TYR A 591 -19.05 12.17 45.32
CA TYR A 591 -17.78 11.53 44.99
C TYR A 591 -16.93 12.44 44.09
N GLY A 592 -15.62 12.43 44.29
CA GLY A 592 -14.68 13.05 43.36
C GLY A 592 -14.37 12.13 42.18
N ARG A 593 -13.47 12.57 41.31
CA ARG A 593 -12.90 11.78 40.22
C ARG A 593 -11.36 11.86 40.27
N PRO A 594 -10.62 10.74 40.23
CA PRO A 594 -9.16 10.77 40.18
C PRO A 594 -8.65 11.35 38.84
N PRO A 595 -7.45 11.94 38.80
CA PRO A 595 -6.82 12.37 37.55
C PRO A 595 -6.47 11.18 36.66
N GLU A 596 -6.44 11.40 35.35
CA GLU A 596 -6.02 10.39 34.37
C GLU A 596 -4.51 10.32 34.20
N VAL A 597 -3.81 11.44 34.35
CA VAL A 597 -2.35 11.48 34.23
C VAL A 597 -1.70 11.71 35.59
N ILE A 598 -0.67 10.93 35.87
CA ILE A 598 0.04 10.92 37.17
C ILE A 598 1.43 11.54 37.02
N LYS A 599 1.90 12.30 38.03
CA LYS A 599 3.25 12.91 38.07
C LYS A 599 4.27 12.02 38.82
N GLU A 600 5.54 12.04 38.43
CA GLU A 600 6.65 11.36 39.16
C GLU A 600 7.20 12.21 40.32
N THR A 601 7.68 11.55 41.39
CA THR A 601 8.34 12.18 42.57
C THR A 601 9.82 11.74 42.65
N LEU A 602 10.75 12.66 42.94
CA LEU A 602 12.21 12.44 42.82
C LEU A 602 12.90 11.61 43.92
N SER A 603 12.22 11.09 44.95
CA SER A 603 12.89 10.35 46.04
C SER A 603 12.79 8.84 45.88
N THR A 604 13.76 8.23 45.19
CA THR A 604 14.28 6.83 45.30
C THR A 604 13.34 5.68 45.73
N SER A 605 12.03 5.76 45.52
CA SER A 605 11.05 4.73 45.86
C SER A 605 9.89 4.76 44.85
N PRO A 606 9.37 3.60 44.42
CA PRO A 606 8.43 3.46 43.30
C PRO A 606 6.98 3.72 43.74
N TYR A 607 6.72 4.87 44.35
CA TYR A 607 5.38 5.26 44.79
C TYR A 607 4.99 6.63 44.27
N VAL A 608 3.70 6.74 43.92
CA VAL A 608 2.99 7.97 43.60
C VAL A 608 2.58 8.60 44.94
N GLU A 609 3.13 9.78 45.25
CA GLU A 609 2.50 10.73 46.17
C GLU A 609 2.49 12.12 45.52
N LEU A 610 1.31 12.74 45.52
CA LEU A 610 1.11 14.15 45.23
C LEU A 610 1.48 14.97 46.49
N THR A 611 2.78 15.21 46.71
CA THR A 611 3.25 16.13 47.76
C THR A 611 3.64 17.50 47.18
N ALA A 612 3.34 18.53 47.97
CA ALA A 612 3.50 19.94 47.68
C ALA A 612 4.94 20.36 47.35
N GLY A 613 5.06 21.41 46.53
CA GLY A 613 6.21 22.31 46.56
C GLY A 613 7.43 21.82 45.79
N GLY A 614 7.51 22.25 44.53
CA GLY A 614 8.78 22.57 43.88
C GLY A 614 9.78 21.44 43.72
N ILE A 615 9.45 20.44 42.89
CA ILE A 615 10.46 19.67 42.14
C ILE A 615 9.88 19.35 40.72
N ASN A 616 10.66 19.70 39.69
CA ASN A 616 10.36 19.53 38.27
C ASN A 616 11.09 18.28 37.73
N THR A 617 10.36 17.33 37.11
CA THR A 617 10.73 16.57 35.88
C THR A 617 9.77 15.37 35.66
N GLY A 618 9.00 15.35 34.56
CA GLY A 618 8.46 14.11 33.97
C GLY A 618 6.97 13.75 34.18
N VAL A 619 6.33 13.21 33.13
CA VAL A 619 5.08 12.42 33.16
C VAL A 619 5.51 10.96 33.36
N THR A 620 4.80 10.18 34.16
CA THR A 620 5.17 8.77 34.42
C THR A 620 5.05 7.90 33.15
N ARG A 621 5.81 6.79 33.09
CA ARG A 621 5.76 5.78 32.01
C ARG A 621 4.40 5.08 31.82
N ILE A 622 3.52 5.13 32.82
CA ILE A 622 2.21 4.48 32.84
C ILE A 622 1.06 5.37 32.34
N ASN A 623 1.35 6.58 31.85
CA ASN A 623 0.32 7.52 31.39
C ASN A 623 -0.01 7.43 29.91
N TRP A 624 0.46 6.39 29.22
CA TRP A 624 0.41 6.33 27.76
C TRP A 624 -0.26 5.05 27.27
N TYR A 625 -1.06 5.19 26.23
CA TYR A 625 -1.55 4.09 25.41
C TYR A 625 -0.82 4.06 24.06
N PRO A 626 -0.54 2.86 23.50
CA PRO A 626 -0.20 2.75 22.10
C PRO A 626 -1.34 3.29 21.24
N ILE A 627 -1.03 3.67 20.00
CA ILE A 627 -2.06 4.09 19.05
C ILE A 627 -2.66 2.83 18.42
N ASN A 628 -3.75 2.35 18.97
CA ASN A 628 -4.50 1.22 18.43
C ASN A 628 -5.84 1.69 17.85
N PHE A 629 -6.30 1.03 16.80
CA PHE A 629 -7.63 1.21 16.22
C PHE A 629 -8.16 -0.13 15.70
N TYR A 630 -9.45 -0.18 15.33
CA TYR A 630 -10.08 -1.37 14.77
C TYR A 630 -10.25 -1.26 13.26
N ASP A 631 -9.59 -2.15 12.52
CA ASP A 631 -9.91 -2.42 11.12
C ASP A 631 -10.93 -3.56 11.07
N ALA A 632 -12.19 -3.22 10.85
CA ALA A 632 -13.28 -4.19 10.74
C ALA A 632 -13.17 -5.09 9.50
N ARG A 633 -12.47 -4.66 8.43
CA ARG A 633 -12.24 -5.48 7.24
C ARG A 633 -11.27 -6.62 7.54
N GLU A 634 -10.21 -6.34 8.27
CA GLU A 634 -9.26 -7.37 8.71
C GLU A 634 -9.84 -8.17 9.88
N GLY A 635 -10.61 -7.52 10.76
CA GLY A 635 -11.14 -8.14 11.97
C GLY A 635 -12.28 -9.13 11.77
N GLU A 636 -13.18 -8.89 10.82
CA GLU A 636 -14.40 -9.70 10.68
C GLU A 636 -14.36 -10.52 9.40
N PRO A 637 -14.42 -11.86 9.43
CA PRO A 637 -14.30 -12.69 8.21
C PRO A 637 -15.48 -12.52 7.23
N ARG A 638 -16.59 -11.97 7.71
CA ARG A 638 -17.83 -11.70 6.96
C ARG A 638 -18.39 -10.34 7.34
N ASP A 639 -19.26 -9.78 6.50
CA ASP A 639 -19.94 -8.50 6.79
C ASP A 639 -21.07 -8.70 7.80
N THR A 640 -20.72 -8.91 9.06
CA THR A 640 -21.67 -9.17 10.15
C THR A 640 -21.46 -8.17 11.28
N ASN A 641 -22.54 -7.51 11.69
CA ASN A 641 -22.54 -6.64 12.86
C ASN A 641 -22.78 -7.49 14.12
N ALA A 642 -21.84 -7.46 15.06
CA ALA A 642 -21.94 -8.21 16.31
C ALA A 642 -22.91 -7.58 17.33
N GLY A 643 -23.31 -6.31 17.13
CA GLY A 643 -24.27 -5.60 17.97
C GLY A 643 -23.79 -5.33 19.40
N ASN A 644 -22.48 -5.39 19.64
CA ASN A 644 -21.85 -5.21 20.95
C ASN A 644 -20.41 -4.69 20.82
N ASN A 645 -19.77 -4.40 21.96
CA ASN A 645 -18.40 -3.86 21.99
C ASN A 645 -17.29 -4.91 21.80
N SER A 646 -17.62 -6.12 21.31
CA SER A 646 -16.63 -7.16 21.10
C SER A 646 -15.93 -7.01 19.74
N CYS A 647 -14.66 -7.41 19.70
CA CYS A 647 -13.85 -7.37 18.48
C CYS A 647 -12.89 -8.56 18.44
N THR A 648 -12.43 -8.95 17.26
CA THR A 648 -11.41 -9.99 17.11
C THR A 648 -10.02 -9.42 17.34
N ALA A 649 -9.08 -10.24 17.82
CA ALA A 649 -7.68 -9.83 17.93
C ALA A 649 -7.08 -9.48 16.56
N ASN A 650 -7.56 -10.13 15.48
CA ASN A 650 -7.07 -9.91 14.12
C ASN A 650 -7.28 -8.50 13.59
N GLY A 651 -8.35 -7.81 14.02
CA GLY A 651 -8.67 -6.46 13.53
C GLY A 651 -8.10 -5.33 14.38
N VAL A 652 -7.47 -5.63 15.52
CA VAL A 652 -6.83 -4.59 16.34
C VAL A 652 -5.46 -4.29 15.74
N MET A 653 -5.33 -3.12 15.12
CA MET A 653 -4.10 -2.67 14.47
C MET A 653 -3.36 -1.67 15.36
N ASN A 654 -2.03 -1.74 15.40
CA ASN A 654 -1.17 -0.73 16.03
C ASN A 654 -0.59 0.19 14.96
N ALA A 655 -0.88 1.49 15.06
CA ALA A 655 -0.39 2.50 14.15
C ALA A 655 0.93 3.11 14.62
N VAL A 656 1.85 3.26 13.67
CA VAL A 656 2.89 4.27 13.72
C VAL A 656 2.42 5.45 12.88
N GLU A 657 2.29 6.62 13.48
CA GLU A 657 1.83 7.81 12.80
C GLU A 657 3.02 8.63 12.25
N LEU A 658 2.92 9.07 11.00
CA LEU A 658 3.83 10.02 10.38
C LEU A 658 3.11 11.35 10.18
N ASP A 659 3.57 12.37 10.91
CA ASP A 659 3.14 13.75 10.75
C ASP A 659 3.85 14.35 9.53
N VAL A 660 3.11 14.45 8.43
CA VAL A 660 3.65 14.83 7.11
C VAL A 660 4.07 16.31 7.10
N GLY A 661 3.33 17.18 7.78
CA GLY A 661 3.66 18.59 7.92
C GLY A 661 4.92 18.83 8.74
N ASN A 662 5.11 18.11 9.84
CA ASN A 662 6.36 18.16 10.60
C ASN A 662 7.54 17.55 9.85
N LEU A 663 7.33 16.49 9.06
CA LEU A 663 8.37 15.98 8.16
C LEU A 663 8.84 17.06 7.17
N LYS A 664 7.92 17.80 6.54
CA LYS A 664 8.26 18.94 5.67
C LYS A 664 9.08 19.99 6.42
N ARG A 665 8.66 20.35 7.64
CA ARG A 665 9.40 21.31 8.48
C ARG A 665 10.82 20.83 8.78
N TRP A 666 11.02 19.53 9.01
CA TRP A 666 12.35 18.95 9.23
C TRP A 666 13.21 19.03 7.98
N LEU A 667 12.68 18.62 6.82
CA LEU A 667 13.37 18.70 5.53
C LEU A 667 13.81 20.14 5.18
N TRP A 668 13.03 21.14 5.60
CA TRP A 668 13.36 22.55 5.41
C TRP A 668 14.30 23.14 6.48
N GLY A 669 14.67 22.35 7.49
CA GLY A 669 15.52 22.81 8.60
C GLY A 669 14.81 23.73 9.59
N ALA A 670 13.47 23.78 9.58
CA ALA A 670 12.68 24.53 10.54
C ALA A 670 12.59 23.82 11.91
N ILE A 671 12.76 22.50 11.93
CA ILE A 671 12.95 21.68 13.12
C ILE A 671 14.08 20.68 12.85
N GLY A 672 14.85 20.31 13.88
CA GLY A 672 16.04 19.48 13.69
C GLY A 672 17.15 20.16 12.88
N ALA A 673 18.23 19.44 12.61
CA ALA A 673 19.39 19.97 11.89
C ALA A 673 19.76 19.14 10.65
N SER A 674 19.31 17.88 10.58
CA SER A 674 19.77 16.95 9.55
C SER A 674 18.93 16.99 8.26
N GLY A 675 17.67 17.42 8.33
CA GLY A 675 16.75 17.39 7.19
C GLY A 675 17.20 18.13 5.93
N PRO A 676 17.85 19.30 6.01
CA PRO A 676 18.41 19.97 4.83
C PRO A 676 19.52 19.20 4.09
N ASN A 677 20.08 18.16 4.70
CA ASN A 677 21.14 17.34 4.10
C ASN A 677 20.60 16.13 3.32
N VAL A 678 19.29 15.90 3.32
CA VAL A 678 18.66 14.79 2.60
C VAL A 678 18.69 15.07 1.10
N ASP A 679 19.19 14.11 0.31
CA ASP A 679 19.19 14.22 -1.15
C ASP A 679 17.78 14.37 -1.70
N PHE A 680 17.53 15.43 -2.47
CA PHE A 680 16.27 15.63 -3.21
C PHE A 680 16.47 15.62 -4.72
N GLN A 681 17.72 15.56 -5.19
CA GLN A 681 18.05 15.72 -6.60
C GLN A 681 17.83 14.41 -7.37
N ALA A 682 18.20 13.27 -6.76
CA ALA A 682 18.12 11.97 -7.43
C ALA A 682 16.71 11.57 -7.89
N GLN A 683 15.68 11.97 -7.14
CA GLN A 683 14.27 11.59 -7.40
C GLN A 683 13.35 12.78 -7.67
N ASN A 684 13.90 13.98 -7.88
CA ASN A 684 13.11 15.22 -8.01
C ASN A 684 12.14 15.43 -6.83
N GLY A 685 12.66 15.29 -5.61
CA GLY A 685 11.89 15.23 -4.37
C GLY A 685 12.40 14.11 -3.48
N TRP A 686 11.55 13.64 -2.56
CA TRP A 686 11.94 12.62 -1.59
C TRP A 686 11.04 11.39 -1.64
N VAL A 687 11.66 10.24 -1.44
CA VAL A 687 10.99 8.96 -1.16
C VAL A 687 11.29 8.57 0.29
N LEU A 688 10.24 8.41 1.09
CA LEU A 688 10.31 7.83 2.43
C LEU A 688 9.85 6.38 2.38
N TYR A 689 10.69 5.47 2.85
CA TYR A 689 10.37 4.05 2.97
C TYR A 689 10.09 3.67 4.43
N PHE A 690 8.98 2.98 4.66
CA PHE A 690 8.56 2.48 5.97
C PHE A 690 8.47 0.95 6.00
N SER A 691 8.91 0.36 7.11
CA SER A 691 8.82 -1.07 7.33
C SER A 691 8.77 -1.38 8.82
N ASP A 692 7.71 -2.04 9.26
CA ASP A 692 7.53 -2.56 10.61
C ASP A 692 7.33 -4.08 10.58
N ARG A 693 8.38 -4.79 11.03
CA ARG A 693 8.42 -6.26 11.11
C ARG A 693 8.29 -6.77 12.54
N ARG A 694 7.79 -5.94 13.47
CA ARG A 694 7.46 -6.38 14.83
C ARG A 694 6.37 -7.44 14.79
N GLY A 695 6.50 -8.45 15.64
CA GLY A 695 5.54 -9.56 15.73
C GLY A 695 5.42 -10.41 14.46
N MET A 696 6.20 -10.15 13.41
CA MET A 696 6.17 -10.94 12.17
C MET A 696 6.88 -12.27 12.39
N LEU A 697 6.23 -13.37 12.03
CA LEU A 697 6.83 -14.70 12.10
C LEU A 697 7.65 -14.98 10.83
N PRO A 698 8.75 -15.73 10.93
CA PRO A 698 9.47 -16.19 9.74
C PRO A 698 8.58 -17.09 8.88
N ASN A 699 8.59 -16.88 7.57
CA ASN A 699 7.80 -17.66 6.63
C ASN A 699 8.47 -19.03 6.37
N PRO A 700 7.88 -20.16 6.81
CA PRO A 700 8.45 -21.49 6.60
C PRO A 700 8.54 -21.88 5.11
N ASN A 701 7.73 -21.26 4.25
CA ASN A 701 7.69 -21.47 2.81
C ASN A 701 8.65 -20.55 2.05
N ALA A 702 9.36 -19.64 2.73
CA ALA A 702 10.32 -18.71 2.14
C ALA A 702 11.64 -18.68 2.92
N ALA A 703 12.33 -19.82 2.95
CA ALA A 703 13.63 -20.01 3.61
C ALA A 703 13.64 -19.64 5.12
N ASN A 704 12.48 -19.69 5.76
CA ASN A 704 12.30 -19.35 7.18
C ASN A 704 12.82 -17.94 7.52
N ALA A 705 12.54 -16.97 6.63
CA ALA A 705 12.87 -15.56 6.80
C ALA A 705 11.60 -14.70 6.96
N LYS A 706 11.72 -13.52 7.59
CA LYS A 706 10.64 -12.53 7.61
C LYS A 706 10.49 -11.92 6.20
N THR A 707 9.38 -12.18 5.53
CA THR A 707 9.14 -11.80 4.12
C THR A 707 8.45 -10.45 3.94
N GLY A 708 7.99 -9.82 5.02
CA GLY A 708 7.11 -8.66 4.94
C GLY A 708 5.61 -9.02 4.91
N GLU A 709 5.27 -10.30 4.92
CA GLU A 709 3.89 -10.80 4.85
C GLU A 709 3.27 -10.97 6.24
N SER A 710 1.94 -10.99 6.30
CA SER A 710 1.23 -11.32 7.53
C SER A 710 1.17 -12.84 7.81
N LEU A 711 1.33 -13.67 6.77
CA LEU A 711 1.14 -15.12 6.80
C LEU A 711 -0.28 -15.53 7.24
N LEU A 712 -1.27 -14.78 6.77
CA LEU A 712 -2.69 -14.96 7.04
C LEU A 712 -3.46 -15.04 5.73
N GLU A 713 -3.27 -16.13 5.00
CA GLU A 713 -3.87 -16.37 3.70
C GLU A 713 -5.24 -17.06 3.78
N ASP A 714 -5.46 -17.85 4.84
CA ASP A 714 -6.68 -18.59 5.13
C ASP A 714 -7.83 -17.64 5.55
N THR A 715 -8.44 -16.98 4.56
CA THR A 715 -9.32 -15.81 4.76
C THR A 715 -10.59 -15.81 3.91
N VAL A 716 -10.60 -16.54 2.79
CA VAL A 716 -11.76 -16.64 1.89
C VAL A 716 -12.76 -17.63 2.47
N ASN A 717 -12.32 -18.88 2.67
CA ASN A 717 -13.12 -19.96 3.26
C ASN A 717 -14.55 -20.02 2.70
N ALA A 718 -14.70 -20.10 1.38
CA ALA A 718 -15.95 -20.02 0.64
C ALA A 718 -16.93 -21.14 1.01
N GLY A 719 -16.45 -22.28 1.55
CA GLY A 719 -17.31 -23.34 2.12
C GLY A 719 -17.99 -22.95 3.44
N SER A 720 -17.51 -21.92 4.13
CA SER A 720 -17.94 -21.52 5.47
C SER A 720 -18.75 -20.23 5.45
N ALA A 721 -20.03 -20.31 5.84
CA ALA A 721 -20.88 -19.12 6.02
C ALA A 721 -20.36 -18.19 7.13
N ALA A 722 -19.66 -18.73 8.13
CA ALA A 722 -19.01 -17.95 9.17
C ALA A 722 -17.63 -17.40 8.75
N GLY A 723 -17.07 -17.89 7.64
CA GLY A 723 -15.69 -17.58 7.22
C GLY A 723 -14.63 -18.09 8.19
N ALA A 724 -14.91 -19.19 8.87
CA ALA A 724 -13.93 -19.88 9.71
C ALA A 724 -12.84 -20.51 8.83
N PRO A 725 -11.55 -20.33 9.17
CA PRO A 725 -10.41 -21.00 8.54
C PRO A 725 -10.60 -22.52 8.44
N ASP A 726 -10.17 -23.12 7.33
CA ASP A 726 -10.27 -24.56 7.08
C ASP A 726 -8.92 -25.27 6.85
N GLY A 727 -7.82 -24.51 6.76
CA GLY A 727 -6.46 -25.01 6.66
C GLY A 727 -6.10 -25.54 5.27
N ALA A 728 -6.90 -25.23 4.25
CA ALA A 728 -6.64 -25.57 2.86
C ALA A 728 -6.71 -24.33 1.96
N LEU A 729 -5.98 -24.37 0.84
CA LEU A 729 -6.18 -23.38 -0.22
C LEU A 729 -7.56 -23.56 -0.84
N GLU A 730 -8.26 -22.45 -1.08
CA GLU A 730 -9.46 -22.44 -1.92
C GLU A 730 -9.25 -23.13 -3.27
N ALA A 731 -10.30 -23.80 -3.75
CA ALA A 731 -10.28 -24.41 -5.07
C ALA A 731 -10.11 -23.32 -6.14
N LYS A 732 -9.06 -23.46 -6.96
CA LYS A 732 -8.77 -22.54 -8.05
C LYS A 732 -9.98 -22.37 -8.97
N ALA A 733 -10.44 -21.14 -9.14
CA ALA A 733 -11.49 -20.81 -10.09
C ALA A 733 -11.06 -21.20 -11.53
N ALA A 734 -12.00 -21.71 -12.32
CA ALA A 734 -11.70 -22.09 -13.70
C ALA A 734 -11.22 -20.86 -14.50
N GLY A 735 -10.25 -21.07 -15.41
CA GLY A 735 -9.63 -19.98 -16.17
C GLY A 735 -8.69 -19.06 -15.37
N LYS A 736 -8.50 -19.29 -14.06
CA LYS A 736 -7.52 -18.57 -13.22
C LYS A 736 -6.27 -19.41 -12.95
N LYS A 737 -5.16 -18.73 -12.65
CA LYS A 737 -3.84 -19.34 -12.45
C LYS A 737 -3.61 -19.84 -11.03
N TRP A 738 -4.09 -19.10 -10.04
CA TRP A 738 -3.80 -19.27 -8.62
C TRP A 738 -5.08 -19.44 -7.80
N SER A 739 -4.98 -20.05 -6.62
CA SER A 739 -6.06 -20.04 -5.62
C SER A 739 -6.30 -18.61 -5.13
N SER A 740 -7.52 -18.29 -4.71
CA SER A 740 -7.86 -16.95 -4.19
C SER A 740 -7.25 -16.63 -2.82
N GLU A 741 -6.65 -17.62 -2.16
CA GLU A 741 -5.94 -17.43 -0.89
C GLU A 741 -4.42 -17.40 -1.07
N ASP A 742 -3.90 -17.87 -2.21
CA ASP A 742 -2.47 -17.87 -2.55
C ASP A 742 -2.05 -16.49 -3.08
N VAL A 743 -2.07 -15.49 -2.21
CA VAL A 743 -1.84 -14.07 -2.57
C VAL A 743 -0.38 -13.80 -2.93
N ASN A 744 0.55 -14.62 -2.42
CA ASN A 744 1.96 -14.58 -2.81
C ASN A 744 2.34 -15.55 -3.94
N GLN A 745 1.37 -16.30 -4.49
CA GLN A 745 1.48 -17.09 -5.71
C GLN A 745 2.54 -18.21 -5.64
N ASN A 746 2.72 -18.81 -4.46
CA ASN A 746 3.69 -19.89 -4.23
C ASN A 746 3.05 -21.31 -4.26
N ASN A 747 1.73 -21.42 -4.46
CA ASN A 747 0.90 -22.63 -4.40
C ASN A 747 0.85 -23.33 -3.03
N LEU A 748 1.14 -22.62 -1.95
CA LEU A 748 1.08 -23.12 -0.57
C LEU A 748 0.18 -22.19 0.23
N LEU A 749 -0.47 -22.72 1.26
CA LEU A 749 -1.24 -21.90 2.19
C LEU A 749 -0.32 -21.38 3.29
N ASP A 750 -0.23 -20.05 3.45
CA ASP A 750 0.45 -19.43 4.58
C ASP A 750 -0.52 -19.08 5.71
N GLY A 751 -0.60 -19.95 6.74
CA GLY A 751 -1.45 -19.76 7.93
C GLY A 751 -0.71 -19.53 9.25
N SER A 752 0.63 -19.54 9.24
CA SER A 752 1.42 -19.50 10.47
C SER A 752 1.34 -18.16 11.23
N GLY A 753 0.88 -17.09 10.58
CA GLY A 753 0.74 -15.76 11.16
C GLY A 753 -0.25 -15.68 12.33
N ALA A 754 -1.20 -16.62 12.43
CA ALA A 754 -2.16 -16.67 13.54
C ALA A 754 -1.49 -17.03 14.88
N ARG A 755 -0.33 -17.67 14.85
CA ARG A 755 0.25 -18.36 16.01
C ARG A 755 0.68 -17.45 17.16
N ASN A 756 0.93 -16.18 16.89
CA ASN A 756 1.27 -15.18 17.90
C ASN A 756 0.27 -14.02 17.98
N ILE A 757 -0.90 -14.12 17.32
CA ILE A 757 -1.96 -13.13 17.45
C ILE A 757 -2.70 -13.33 18.78
N GLY A 758 -3.02 -12.23 19.47
CA GLY A 758 -3.81 -12.27 20.71
C GLY A 758 -3.01 -12.42 22.00
N LEU A 759 -1.67 -12.41 21.95
CA LEU A 759 -0.82 -12.59 23.12
C LEU A 759 -0.97 -11.46 24.14
N GLY A 760 -1.26 -10.24 23.68
CA GLY A 760 -1.52 -9.09 24.55
C GLY A 760 -2.98 -8.95 25.03
N PHE A 761 -3.89 -9.84 24.60
CA PHE A 761 -5.33 -9.68 24.83
C PHE A 761 -5.94 -10.80 25.68
N PHE A 762 -7.00 -10.45 26.41
CA PHE A 762 -7.67 -11.33 27.35
C PHE A 762 -9.19 -11.23 27.22
N ASN A 763 -9.86 -12.36 27.43
CA ASN A 763 -11.30 -12.42 27.64
C ASN A 763 -11.56 -12.82 29.10
N GLY A 764 -11.53 -11.84 30.00
CA GLY A 764 -11.49 -12.09 31.44
C GLY A 764 -10.09 -12.51 31.89
N ALA A 765 -9.96 -13.70 32.47
CA ALA A 765 -8.67 -14.23 32.94
C ALA A 765 -7.92 -15.08 31.90
N THR A 766 -8.54 -15.37 30.76
CA THR A 766 -7.97 -16.24 29.72
C THR A 766 -7.32 -15.42 28.62
N ASN A 767 -6.09 -15.78 28.25
CA ASN A 767 -5.40 -15.18 27.12
C ASN A 767 -6.02 -15.65 25.79
N ILE A 768 -6.23 -14.73 24.85
CA ILE A 768 -6.92 -15.03 23.60
C ILE A 768 -6.08 -15.90 22.66
N ASN A 769 -4.75 -15.72 22.60
CA ASN A 769 -3.88 -16.51 21.73
C ASN A 769 -3.98 -18.02 22.01
N GLY A 770 -4.00 -18.42 23.29
CA GLY A 770 -4.12 -19.83 23.66
C GLY A 770 -5.43 -20.47 23.17
N GLN A 771 -6.50 -19.68 22.99
CA GLN A 771 -7.77 -20.15 22.45
C GLN A 771 -7.80 -20.14 20.92
N ILE A 772 -7.15 -19.16 20.28
CA ILE A 772 -6.93 -19.14 18.83
C ILE A 772 -6.21 -20.42 18.39
N LEU A 773 -5.14 -20.79 19.11
CA LEU A 773 -4.33 -21.99 18.86
C LEU A 773 -5.01 -23.32 19.24
N ALA A 774 -6.07 -23.27 20.04
CA ALA A 774 -6.84 -24.45 20.40
C ALA A 774 -7.88 -24.83 19.33
N ALA A 775 -8.15 -23.92 18.37
CA ALA A 775 -8.95 -24.22 17.19
C ALA A 775 -8.16 -25.11 16.21
N ASN A 776 -8.87 -25.86 15.36
CA ASN A 776 -8.26 -26.67 14.31
C ASN A 776 -8.98 -26.43 12.98
N PRO A 777 -8.40 -25.66 12.04
CA PRO A 777 -7.12 -24.92 12.14
C PRO A 777 -7.18 -23.72 13.11
N ASP A 778 -6.02 -23.08 13.34
CA ASP A 778 -5.89 -21.85 14.14
C ASP A 778 -6.86 -20.77 13.61
N ASN A 779 -7.64 -20.14 14.50
CA ASN A 779 -8.68 -19.20 14.08
C ASN A 779 -8.49 -17.80 14.68
N PRO A 780 -7.91 -16.83 13.96
CA PRO A 780 -7.67 -15.49 14.50
C PRO A 780 -8.95 -14.64 14.64
N TYR A 781 -10.08 -15.11 14.10
CA TYR A 781 -11.39 -14.45 14.18
C TYR A 781 -12.21 -14.89 15.42
N SER A 782 -11.75 -15.90 16.17
CA SER A 782 -12.42 -16.42 17.37
C SER A 782 -11.44 -17.08 18.36
N PRO A 783 -11.56 -16.84 19.67
CA PRO A 783 -12.61 -16.08 20.35
C PRO A 783 -12.37 -14.56 20.29
N ARG A 784 -13.43 -13.82 20.58
CA ARG A 784 -13.43 -12.35 20.54
C ARG A 784 -12.94 -11.75 21.87
N ILE A 785 -12.30 -10.59 21.78
CA ILE A 785 -12.10 -9.68 22.91
C ILE A 785 -13.48 -9.19 23.35
N THR A 786 -13.83 -9.39 24.63
CA THR A 786 -15.17 -9.06 25.15
C THR A 786 -15.50 -7.57 25.06
N SER A 787 -14.51 -6.70 25.27
CA SER A 787 -14.67 -5.26 25.18
C SER A 787 -13.45 -4.63 24.51
N CYS A 788 -13.63 -4.17 23.28
CA CYS A 788 -12.56 -3.61 22.47
C CYS A 788 -12.03 -2.30 23.04
N SER A 789 -12.91 -1.50 23.65
CA SER A 789 -12.54 -0.21 24.26
C SER A 789 -11.66 -0.37 25.49
N THR A 790 -11.81 -1.47 26.24
CA THR A 790 -11.07 -1.71 27.48
C THR A 790 -9.88 -2.64 27.29
N ALA A 791 -9.84 -3.49 26.27
CA ALA A 791 -8.70 -4.37 26.03
C ALA A 791 -7.97 -4.08 24.71
N GLY A 792 -8.68 -3.89 23.59
CA GLY A 792 -8.06 -3.61 22.29
C GLY A 792 -7.35 -2.26 22.24
N ARG A 793 -7.98 -1.21 22.79
CA ARG A 793 -7.47 0.17 22.76
C ARG A 793 -6.13 0.41 23.43
N LYS A 794 -5.81 -0.36 24.48
CA LYS A 794 -4.73 -0.02 25.41
C LYS A 794 -3.71 -1.13 25.63
N ASN A 795 -3.86 -2.31 25.05
CA ASN A 795 -2.87 -3.38 25.23
C ASN A 795 -1.87 -3.41 24.07
N TRP A 796 -0.74 -4.07 24.32
CA TRP A 796 0.22 -4.39 23.26
C TRP A 796 -0.44 -5.26 22.19
N VAL A 797 -0.16 -4.95 20.93
CA VAL A 797 -0.62 -5.69 19.76
C VAL A 797 0.48 -6.66 19.34
N SER A 798 0.13 -7.94 19.21
CA SER A 798 1.03 -9.01 18.80
C SER A 798 0.74 -9.48 17.37
N GLY A 799 1.70 -10.16 16.76
CA GLY A 799 1.59 -10.59 15.36
C GLY A 799 1.86 -9.47 14.37
N ALA A 800 1.77 -9.77 13.08
CA ALA A 800 1.91 -8.79 12.00
C ALA A 800 0.65 -7.91 11.89
N ARG A 801 0.45 -7.02 12.87
CA ARG A 801 -0.72 -6.11 12.97
C ARG A 801 -0.29 -4.66 13.18
N HIS A 802 0.76 -4.27 12.46
CA HIS A 802 1.35 -2.93 12.51
C HIS A 802 1.21 -2.19 11.18
N VAL A 803 0.87 -0.91 11.24
CA VAL A 803 0.54 -0.09 10.06
C VAL A 803 1.20 1.28 10.13
N LEU A 804 1.37 1.91 8.97
CA LEU A 804 1.72 3.33 8.89
C LEU A 804 0.44 4.17 8.72
N LYS A 805 0.28 5.22 9.51
CA LYS A 805 -0.81 6.19 9.33
C LYS A 805 -0.25 7.59 9.05
N LEU A 806 -0.60 8.15 7.90
CA LEU A 806 -0.24 9.50 7.49
C LEU A 806 -1.27 10.49 8.04
N VAL A 807 -0.77 11.51 8.74
CA VAL A 807 -1.57 12.60 9.32
C VAL A 807 -0.96 13.95 8.94
N ASP A 808 -1.72 15.03 9.11
CA ASP A 808 -1.29 16.38 8.76
C ASP A 808 -0.80 16.52 7.29
N GLY A 809 -1.52 15.88 6.36
CA GLY A 809 -1.17 15.84 4.95
C GLY A 809 -1.80 16.95 4.09
N SER A 810 -2.52 17.91 4.67
CA SER A 810 -3.34 18.86 3.89
C SER A 810 -2.53 19.73 2.92
N LEU A 811 -3.20 20.42 1.99
CA LEU A 811 -2.53 21.29 1.00
C LEU A 811 -1.48 22.21 1.64
N GLY A 812 -0.24 22.13 1.13
CA GLY A 812 0.90 22.89 1.64
C GLY A 812 1.73 22.18 2.72
N ASN A 813 1.27 21.04 3.26
CA ASN A 813 2.00 20.28 4.28
C ASN A 813 2.78 19.10 3.70
N VAL A 814 2.34 18.54 2.56
CA VAL A 814 3.10 17.52 1.83
C VAL A 814 4.46 18.09 1.41
N PRO A 815 5.58 17.36 1.64
CA PRO A 815 6.92 17.85 1.31
C PRO A 815 7.05 18.30 -0.15
N LEU A 816 7.64 19.49 -0.29
CA LEU A 816 8.07 20.10 -1.54
C LEU A 816 9.50 20.58 -1.35
N ARG A 817 10.27 20.66 -2.43
CA ARG A 817 11.58 21.33 -2.38
C ARG A 817 11.40 22.78 -1.96
N THR A 818 12.47 23.40 -1.48
CA THR A 818 12.44 24.79 -1.00
C THR A 818 12.12 25.82 -2.10
N ASP A 819 12.21 25.42 -3.38
CA ASP A 819 11.74 26.19 -4.54
C ASP A 819 10.26 25.95 -4.90
N ASN A 820 9.51 25.23 -4.04
CA ASN A 820 8.12 24.80 -4.25
C ASN A 820 7.90 23.92 -5.48
N THR A 821 8.90 23.12 -5.85
CA THR A 821 8.80 22.10 -6.92
C THR A 821 9.07 20.69 -6.40
N GLY A 822 8.94 19.70 -7.28
CA GLY A 822 9.19 18.29 -6.97
C GLY A 822 8.01 17.62 -6.27
N GLY A 823 8.30 16.50 -5.61
CA GLY A 823 7.25 15.69 -4.99
C GLY A 823 7.68 14.93 -3.75
N PHE A 824 6.76 14.09 -3.28
CA PHE A 824 6.96 13.24 -2.12
C PHE A 824 6.25 11.91 -2.28
N THR A 825 6.97 10.83 -2.05
CA THR A 825 6.41 9.48 -2.09
C THR A 825 6.61 8.79 -0.75
N VAL A 826 5.54 8.19 -0.23
CA VAL A 826 5.61 7.23 0.88
C VAL A 826 5.51 5.83 0.32
N ALA A 827 6.56 5.03 0.51
CA ALA A 827 6.57 3.62 0.19
C ALA A 827 6.58 2.78 1.47
N ALA A 828 5.83 1.66 1.49
CA ALA A 828 5.80 0.79 2.66
C ALA A 828 5.53 -0.68 2.30
N GLU A 829 6.22 -1.62 2.96
CA GLU A 829 5.80 -3.03 2.89
C GLU A 829 4.57 -3.32 3.77
N ASN A 830 4.23 -2.40 4.68
CA ASN A 830 3.04 -2.44 5.52
C ASN A 830 1.87 -1.69 4.86
N PRO A 831 0.63 -1.93 5.29
CA PRO A 831 -0.52 -1.12 4.90
C PRO A 831 -0.38 0.33 5.35
N VAL A 832 -0.86 1.26 4.51
CA VAL A 832 -0.84 2.70 4.78
C VAL A 832 -2.26 3.25 4.92
N TYR A 833 -2.49 4.04 5.97
CA TYR A 833 -3.74 4.74 6.23
C TYR A 833 -3.53 6.23 6.02
N ILE A 834 -4.39 6.90 5.26
CA ILE A 834 -4.30 8.35 5.03
C ILE A 834 -5.47 9.02 5.75
N GLN A 835 -5.18 9.80 6.79
CA GLN A 835 -6.20 10.47 7.59
C GLN A 835 -6.32 11.96 7.25
N GLY A 836 -7.55 12.38 6.94
CA GLY A 836 -7.90 13.75 6.62
C GLY A 836 -7.50 14.18 5.22
N ASP A 837 -7.65 15.48 4.95
CA ASP A 837 -7.28 16.07 3.66
C ASP A 837 -5.79 15.82 3.35
N TYR A 838 -5.48 15.38 2.13
CA TYR A 838 -4.13 15.07 1.70
C TYR A 838 -3.80 15.76 0.38
N ASN A 839 -2.80 16.63 0.40
CA ASN A 839 -2.27 17.38 -0.74
C ASN A 839 -3.28 18.29 -1.49
N SER A 840 -4.51 18.39 -0.98
CA SER A 840 -5.57 19.30 -1.44
C SER A 840 -6.43 19.71 -0.24
N ARG A 841 -7.53 20.41 -0.48
CA ARG A 841 -8.52 20.87 0.52
C ARG A 841 -9.82 21.33 -0.15
N ALA A 842 -10.86 21.57 0.67
CA ALA A 842 -12.16 22.07 0.19
C ALA A 842 -12.12 23.35 -0.66
N GLY A 843 -11.17 24.25 -0.41
CA GLY A 843 -11.03 25.52 -1.12
C GLY A 843 -10.18 25.45 -2.40
N ASP A 844 -9.80 24.26 -2.87
CA ASP A 844 -9.03 24.08 -4.09
C ASP A 844 -9.95 24.19 -5.33
N PRO A 845 -9.71 25.11 -6.28
CA PRO A 845 -10.59 25.31 -7.44
C PRO A 845 -10.70 24.10 -8.37
N ILE A 846 -9.77 23.15 -8.30
CA ILE A 846 -9.76 21.94 -9.13
C ILE A 846 -11.06 21.13 -9.03
N TRP A 847 -11.65 21.07 -7.84
CA TRP A 847 -12.92 20.38 -7.58
C TRP A 847 -14.14 21.05 -8.24
N GLY A 848 -13.98 22.29 -8.70
CA GLY A 848 -14.97 23.03 -9.49
C GLY A 848 -14.58 23.19 -10.97
N GLY A 849 -13.51 22.53 -11.44
CA GLY A 849 -12.98 22.67 -12.80
C GLY A 849 -12.13 23.92 -13.03
N GLY A 850 -11.67 24.57 -11.97
CA GLY A 850 -10.71 25.67 -12.01
C GLY A 850 -9.26 25.21 -12.05
N ALA A 851 -8.33 26.16 -12.10
CA ALA A 851 -6.90 25.88 -12.03
C ALA A 851 -6.44 25.60 -10.58
N ASP A 852 -5.44 24.75 -10.46
CA ASP A 852 -4.87 24.26 -9.22
C ASP A 852 -4.37 25.38 -8.32
N LEU A 853 -4.61 25.24 -7.02
CA LEU A 853 -3.96 26.09 -6.05
C LEU A 853 -2.47 25.73 -5.91
N ALA A 854 -1.61 26.74 -5.80
CA ALA A 854 -0.18 26.54 -5.60
C ALA A 854 0.11 25.82 -4.26
N GLY A 855 1.15 24.99 -4.25
CA GLY A 855 1.63 24.30 -3.03
C GLY A 855 1.20 22.84 -2.89
N HIS A 856 0.59 22.24 -3.92
CA HIS A 856 0.49 20.79 -4.04
C HIS A 856 1.84 20.19 -4.45
N ALA A 857 2.09 18.95 -4.03
CA ALA A 857 3.25 18.16 -4.41
C ALA A 857 2.89 17.08 -5.41
N ALA A 858 3.83 16.66 -6.25
CA ALA A 858 3.70 15.40 -6.99
C ALA A 858 3.78 14.24 -5.97
N ALA A 859 2.62 13.79 -5.50
CA ALA A 859 2.53 12.91 -4.33
C ALA A 859 2.14 11.47 -4.70
N ALA A 860 2.80 10.48 -4.08
CA ALA A 860 2.40 9.08 -4.20
C ALA A 860 2.44 8.32 -2.87
N VAL A 861 1.61 7.29 -2.76
CA VAL A 861 1.68 6.24 -1.74
C VAL A 861 1.77 4.87 -2.44
N ILE A 862 2.84 4.13 -2.13
CA ILE A 862 3.13 2.80 -2.71
C ILE A 862 3.20 1.78 -1.56
N ALA A 863 2.15 1.00 -1.34
CA ALA A 863 2.01 0.19 -0.11
C ALA A 863 1.36 -1.18 -0.33
N ASP A 864 1.43 -2.09 0.67
CA ASP A 864 0.70 -3.38 0.61
C ASP A 864 -0.81 -3.17 0.35
N ALA A 865 -1.41 -2.22 1.05
CA ALA A 865 -2.78 -1.76 0.87
C ALA A 865 -2.92 -0.30 1.32
N VAL A 866 -3.89 0.43 0.76
CA VAL A 866 -4.17 1.81 1.17
C VAL A 866 -5.62 1.97 1.63
N THR A 867 -5.79 2.51 2.84
CA THR A 867 -7.08 2.84 3.44
C THR A 867 -7.18 4.35 3.62
N VAL A 868 -8.30 4.94 3.22
CA VAL A 868 -8.55 6.38 3.43
C VAL A 868 -9.51 6.59 4.61
N LEU A 869 -9.16 7.54 5.46
CA LEU A 869 -9.88 7.90 6.69
C LEU A 869 -10.21 9.39 6.65
N SER A 870 -11.47 9.73 6.88
CA SER A 870 -11.96 11.11 6.77
C SER A 870 -11.37 12.06 7.81
N ASN A 871 -11.62 13.36 7.65
CA ASN A 871 -11.27 14.37 8.67
C ASN A 871 -11.94 14.10 10.03
N ASN A 872 -13.00 13.31 10.09
CA ASN A 872 -13.73 12.95 11.32
C ASN A 872 -13.32 11.59 11.90
N TRP A 873 -12.34 10.90 11.32
CA TRP A 873 -11.87 9.62 11.85
C TRP A 873 -11.36 9.77 13.29
N SER A 874 -11.69 8.78 14.13
CA SER A 874 -11.17 8.65 15.48
C SER A 874 -10.80 7.21 15.79
N ASP A 875 -9.53 6.99 16.13
CA ASP A 875 -9.01 5.68 16.52
C ASP A 875 -9.78 5.13 17.74
N ARG A 876 -10.09 6.00 18.71
CA ARG A 876 -10.92 5.65 19.88
C ARG A 876 -12.29 5.17 19.46
N ILE A 877 -13.00 5.94 18.62
CA ILE A 877 -14.38 5.61 18.24
C ILE A 877 -14.44 4.26 17.52
N SER A 878 -13.40 3.91 16.73
CA SER A 878 -13.32 2.61 16.07
C SER A 878 -13.31 1.41 17.02
N LEU A 879 -12.95 1.61 18.29
CA LEU A 879 -12.84 0.58 19.32
C LEU A 879 -13.95 0.67 20.38
N THR A 880 -14.91 1.58 20.25
CA THR A 880 -15.95 1.82 21.27
C THR A 880 -17.36 1.52 20.76
N GLY A 881 -18.27 1.20 21.68
CA GLY A 881 -19.68 0.98 21.36
C GLY A 881 -19.89 -0.32 20.58
N THR A 882 -19.88 -0.24 19.25
CA THR A 882 -20.00 -1.40 18.36
C THR A 882 -18.97 -1.30 17.24
N PRO A 883 -17.74 -1.82 17.45
CA PRO A 883 -16.65 -1.77 16.48
C PRO A 883 -17.03 -2.36 15.10
N THR A 884 -17.97 -3.30 15.08
CA THR A 884 -18.50 -3.95 13.88
C THR A 884 -19.71 -3.22 13.27
N ASP A 885 -19.93 -1.94 13.58
CA ASP A 885 -20.95 -1.11 12.94
C ASP A 885 -20.34 0.19 12.41
N ALA A 886 -20.31 0.35 11.08
CA ALA A 886 -19.76 1.54 10.43
C ALA A 886 -20.54 2.82 10.76
N LEU A 887 -21.81 2.75 11.18
CA LEU A 887 -22.58 3.93 11.59
C LEU A 887 -22.01 4.64 12.82
N THR A 888 -21.27 3.92 13.66
CA THR A 888 -20.59 4.50 14.81
C THR A 888 -19.42 5.40 14.42
N ARG A 889 -18.96 5.30 13.16
CA ARG A 889 -17.82 6.05 12.60
C ARG A 889 -18.30 6.90 11.41
N PRO A 890 -19.04 7.99 11.63
CA PRO A 890 -19.53 8.84 10.54
C PRO A 890 -18.35 9.57 9.89
N ALA A 891 -18.24 9.47 8.56
CA ALA A 891 -17.24 10.21 7.80
C ALA A 891 -17.64 11.67 7.58
N SER A 892 -16.66 12.52 7.30
CA SER A 892 -16.85 13.89 6.79
C SER A 892 -16.32 14.02 5.36
N THR A 893 -16.75 15.05 4.62
CA THR A 893 -16.17 15.32 3.30
C THR A 893 -14.67 15.59 3.41
N THR A 894 -13.89 14.89 2.58
CA THR A 894 -12.42 14.90 2.61
C THR A 894 -11.85 14.87 1.19
N TYR A 895 -10.69 15.49 1.01
CA TYR A 895 -10.06 15.76 -0.28
C TYR A 895 -8.66 15.12 -0.36
N TYR A 896 -8.46 14.26 -1.35
CA TYR A 896 -7.20 13.54 -1.55
C TYR A 896 -6.67 13.82 -2.96
N ARG A 897 -5.43 14.30 -3.05
CA ARG A 897 -4.71 14.44 -4.32
C ARG A 897 -3.39 13.66 -4.29
N VAL A 898 -3.41 12.39 -4.71
CA VAL A 898 -2.28 11.47 -4.51
C VAL A 898 -2.37 10.25 -5.45
N ALA A 899 -1.25 9.88 -6.06
CA ALA A 899 -1.14 8.61 -6.78
C ALA A 899 -1.06 7.44 -5.80
N ILE A 900 -1.82 6.37 -6.03
CA ILE A 900 -1.85 5.20 -5.15
C ILE A 900 -1.46 3.96 -5.94
N ALA A 901 -0.36 3.34 -5.55
CA ALA A 901 0.00 1.99 -5.97
C ALA A 901 -0.16 1.03 -4.79
N ALA A 902 -1.09 0.09 -4.89
CA ALA A 902 -1.41 -0.78 -3.76
C ALA A 902 -1.81 -2.20 -4.18
N GLY A 903 -1.74 -3.13 -3.24
CA GLY A 903 -2.27 -4.47 -3.41
C GLY A 903 -3.79 -4.52 -3.24
N LYS A 904 -4.44 -5.41 -4.00
CA LYS A 904 -5.87 -5.71 -3.88
C LYS A 904 -6.12 -7.16 -3.44
N ASN A 905 -7.37 -7.53 -3.19
CA ASN A 905 -7.74 -8.93 -2.93
C ASN A 905 -7.95 -9.71 -4.23
N MET A 906 -7.87 -11.03 -4.13
CA MET A 906 -8.19 -11.93 -5.23
C MET A 906 -9.70 -12.20 -5.31
N ASN A 907 -10.22 -12.30 -6.54
CA ASN A 907 -11.59 -12.75 -6.77
C ASN A 907 -11.72 -14.25 -6.50
N PHE A 908 -12.88 -14.68 -6.00
CA PHE A 908 -13.22 -16.08 -5.76
C PHE A 908 -14.64 -16.40 -6.24
N PRO A 909 -14.96 -17.67 -6.54
CA PRO A 909 -16.30 -18.06 -6.98
C PRO A 909 -17.37 -17.68 -5.95
N PHE A 910 -18.54 -17.28 -6.42
CA PHE A 910 -19.67 -16.95 -5.55
C PHE A 910 -20.05 -18.17 -4.68
N PRO A 911 -20.09 -18.04 -3.33
CA PRO A 911 -20.38 -19.16 -2.45
C PRO A 911 -21.82 -19.69 -2.57
N ASN A 912 -22.00 -21.02 -2.49
CA ASN A 912 -23.31 -21.66 -2.63
C ASN A 912 -24.29 -21.40 -1.47
N TRP A 913 -23.79 -21.02 -0.29
CA TRP A 913 -24.62 -20.67 0.87
C TRP A 913 -25.13 -19.23 0.81
N GLU A 914 -24.54 -18.38 -0.03
CA GLU A 914 -24.93 -17.00 -0.18
C GLU A 914 -26.14 -16.93 -1.12
N ASN A 915 -27.20 -16.27 -0.67
CA ASN A 915 -28.44 -16.09 -1.44
C ASN A 915 -28.64 -14.62 -1.83
N GLY A 916 -27.91 -13.70 -1.19
CA GLY A 916 -27.84 -12.30 -1.55
C GLY A 916 -26.99 -12.11 -2.80
N THR A 917 -27.63 -12.02 -3.96
CA THR A 917 -26.96 -11.57 -5.18
C THR A 917 -26.71 -10.07 -5.19
N ASN A 918 -27.13 -9.34 -4.16
CA ASN A 918 -26.82 -7.93 -4.04
C ASN A 918 -25.39 -7.78 -3.51
N PHE A 919 -24.55 -7.05 -4.25
CA PHE A 919 -23.27 -6.47 -3.80
C PHE A 919 -21.97 -7.31 -3.71
N GLY A 920 -21.94 -8.56 -4.16
CA GLY A 920 -20.81 -9.01 -4.99
C GLY A 920 -19.76 -9.77 -4.22
N THR A 921 -20.18 -10.52 -3.21
CA THR A 921 -19.39 -11.55 -2.54
C THR A 921 -18.60 -12.36 -3.57
N GLY A 922 -17.32 -12.57 -3.33
CA GLY A 922 -16.42 -13.21 -4.32
C GLY A 922 -15.73 -12.25 -5.28
N THR A 923 -16.10 -10.97 -5.31
CA THR A 923 -15.35 -9.96 -6.07
C THR A 923 -14.37 -9.20 -5.17
N ASP A 924 -13.40 -8.51 -5.79
CA ASP A 924 -12.47 -7.59 -5.16
C ASP A 924 -13.10 -6.23 -4.77
N GLY A 925 -14.39 -6.04 -5.02
CA GLY A 925 -15.11 -4.79 -4.80
C GLY A 925 -14.93 -3.76 -5.92
N GLY A 926 -14.06 -4.01 -6.90
CA GLY A 926 -13.84 -3.17 -8.07
C GLY A 926 -13.10 -1.85 -7.79
N VAL A 927 -12.83 -1.07 -8.84
CA VAL A 927 -12.03 0.17 -8.78
C VAL A 927 -12.56 1.17 -7.75
N HIS A 928 -13.88 1.25 -7.61
CA HIS A 928 -14.54 2.17 -6.68
C HIS A 928 -14.30 1.82 -5.19
N ASN A 929 -13.81 0.62 -4.89
CA ASN A 929 -13.41 0.16 -3.55
C ASN A 929 -11.94 -0.30 -3.47
N PHE A 930 -11.13 0.05 -4.49
CA PHE A 930 -9.69 -0.18 -4.45
C PHE A 930 -9.04 0.59 -3.30
N LEU A 931 -9.48 1.85 -3.09
CA LEU A 931 -9.29 2.54 -1.83
C LEU A 931 -10.15 1.85 -0.78
N ARG A 932 -9.54 1.40 0.31
CA ARG A 932 -10.26 0.73 1.40
C ARG A 932 -10.90 1.77 2.33
N PHE A 933 -12.00 1.38 2.98
CA PHE A 933 -12.80 2.23 3.85
C PHE A 933 -13.15 1.52 5.16
N LEU A 934 -13.31 2.30 6.23
CA LEU A 934 -13.73 1.82 7.56
C LEU A 934 -14.88 2.63 8.18
N GLU A 935 -15.38 3.65 7.48
CA GLU A 935 -16.35 4.63 8.01
C GLU A 935 -17.69 4.57 7.26
N SER A 936 -18.71 5.18 7.85
CA SER A 936 -19.96 5.46 7.16
C SER A 936 -19.87 6.75 6.36
N TRP A 937 -19.74 6.63 5.03
CA TRP A 937 -19.73 7.75 4.09
C TRP A 937 -21.10 8.04 3.44
N SER A 938 -22.18 7.50 4.00
CA SER A 938 -23.52 7.65 3.42
C SER A 938 -23.91 9.13 3.28
N GLY A 939 -24.12 9.60 2.05
CA GLY A 939 -24.43 11.01 1.75
C GLY A 939 -23.24 11.96 1.84
N VAL A 940 -22.02 11.44 1.98
CA VAL A 940 -20.79 12.22 2.14
C VAL A 940 -19.91 12.09 0.88
N ASN A 941 -19.38 13.22 0.41
CA ASN A 941 -18.46 13.25 -0.73
C ASN A 941 -17.05 12.80 -0.32
N LEU A 942 -16.50 11.86 -1.09
CA LEU A 942 -15.08 11.54 -1.13
C LEU A 942 -14.51 12.09 -2.44
N ASN A 943 -13.66 13.11 -2.32
CA ASN A 943 -13.02 13.77 -3.46
C ASN A 943 -11.62 13.20 -3.62
N TYR A 944 -11.37 12.48 -4.70
CA TYR A 944 -10.08 11.86 -5.00
C TYR A 944 -9.60 12.26 -6.38
N GLU A 945 -8.39 12.77 -6.45
CA GLU A 945 -7.68 13.09 -7.67
C GLU A 945 -6.33 12.38 -7.67
N GLY A 946 -6.05 11.61 -8.72
CA GLY A 946 -4.81 10.86 -8.78
C GLY A 946 -4.83 9.69 -9.74
N SER A 947 -4.01 8.70 -9.47
CA SER A 947 -3.86 7.49 -10.26
C SER A 947 -4.05 6.26 -9.36
N LEU A 948 -4.87 5.30 -9.76
CA LEU A 948 -5.14 4.07 -9.02
C LEU A 948 -4.45 2.88 -9.69
N VAL A 949 -3.43 2.32 -9.06
CA VAL A 949 -2.56 1.29 -9.64
C VAL A 949 -2.53 0.06 -8.76
N SER A 950 -3.03 -1.06 -9.27
CA SER A 950 -2.89 -2.38 -8.63
C SER A 950 -1.74 -3.15 -9.27
N LEU A 951 -0.56 -3.17 -8.65
CA LEU A 951 0.60 -3.91 -9.16
C LEU A 951 0.64 -5.38 -8.72
N TYR A 952 -0.04 -5.72 -7.62
CA TYR A 952 0.05 -7.03 -6.98
C TYR A 952 -1.18 -7.31 -6.09
N TYR A 953 -1.23 -8.46 -5.42
CA TYR A 953 -2.20 -8.73 -4.36
C TYR A 953 -1.65 -8.34 -2.99
N ALA A 954 -2.52 -7.88 -2.09
CA ALA A 954 -2.15 -7.57 -0.72
C ALA A 954 -1.86 -8.86 0.05
N THR A 955 -0.78 -8.84 0.83
CA THR A 955 -0.23 -10.00 1.55
C THR A 955 -0.07 -9.73 3.06
N TYR A 956 -0.16 -8.46 3.46
CA TYR A 956 -0.22 -8.06 4.86
C TYR A 956 -1.67 -7.88 5.32
N ASN A 957 -2.43 -7.07 4.59
CA ASN A 957 -3.87 -6.86 4.83
C ASN A 957 -4.69 -7.69 3.83
N THR A 958 -4.81 -8.99 4.12
CA THR A 958 -5.44 -10.00 3.27
C THR A 958 -6.97 -10.04 3.37
N GLY A 959 -7.58 -9.28 4.30
CA GLY A 959 -9.02 -9.23 4.50
C GLY A 959 -9.83 -8.99 3.22
N ILE A 960 -10.68 -9.94 2.87
CA ILE A 960 -11.50 -9.90 1.66
C ILE A 960 -12.47 -8.70 1.64
N PHE A 961 -12.92 -8.33 0.43
CA PHE A 961 -14.01 -7.37 0.28
C PHE A 961 -15.31 -7.94 0.88
N LYS A 962 -16.00 -7.10 1.66
CA LYS A 962 -17.18 -7.46 2.47
C LYS A 962 -18.25 -6.38 2.36
N CYS A 963 -19.49 -6.81 2.20
CA CYS A 963 -20.71 -5.99 2.14
C CYS A 963 -21.93 -6.92 2.40
N CYS A 964 -23.17 -6.51 2.72
CA CYS A 964 -23.72 -5.16 2.92
C CYS A 964 -24.65 -5.05 4.13
N THR A 965 -24.32 -5.75 5.20
CA THR A 965 -24.77 -5.34 6.53
C THR A 965 -24.20 -3.95 6.89
N TYR A 966 -23.18 -3.49 6.15
CA TYR A 966 -22.48 -2.22 6.34
C TYR A 966 -21.74 -2.17 7.68
N SER A 967 -21.17 -3.32 8.07
CA SER A 967 -20.41 -3.50 9.31
C SER A 967 -19.01 -2.87 9.15
N VAL A 968 -18.42 -3.02 7.96
CA VAL A 968 -17.10 -2.48 7.63
C VAL A 968 -17.16 -1.00 7.28
N TYR A 969 -17.99 -0.63 6.29
CA TYR A 969 -18.13 0.75 5.80
C TYR A 969 -19.49 0.97 5.12
N ARG A 970 -19.86 2.24 4.90
CA ARG A 970 -20.92 2.63 3.94
C ARG A 970 -20.30 3.44 2.80
N PRO A 971 -20.70 3.21 1.54
CA PRO A 971 -20.02 3.82 0.40
C PRO A 971 -20.23 5.34 0.32
N PRO A 972 -19.20 6.11 -0.11
CA PRO A 972 -19.31 7.55 -0.35
C PRO A 972 -20.01 7.89 -1.66
N VAL A 973 -20.37 9.16 -1.81
CA VAL A 973 -20.50 9.79 -3.14
C VAL A 973 -19.07 10.00 -3.66
N ARG A 974 -18.68 9.27 -4.71
CA ARG A 974 -17.31 9.24 -5.23
C ARG A 974 -17.14 10.30 -6.30
N ASN A 975 -16.24 11.25 -6.06
CA ASN A 975 -15.77 12.21 -7.06
C ASN A 975 -14.32 11.87 -7.39
N TYR A 976 -14.13 10.93 -8.32
CA TYR A 976 -12.81 10.41 -8.69
C TYR A 976 -12.38 11.00 -10.02
N VAL A 977 -11.22 11.64 -10.04
CA VAL A 977 -10.66 12.28 -11.23
C VAL A 977 -9.20 11.85 -11.39
N PHE A 978 -8.73 11.76 -12.63
CA PHE A 978 -7.32 11.56 -12.89
C PHE A 978 -6.57 12.87 -12.79
N ASP A 979 -5.44 12.87 -12.08
CA ASP A 979 -4.58 14.04 -11.96
C ASP A 979 -3.82 14.28 -13.29
N PRO A 980 -4.12 15.38 -14.02
CA PRO A 980 -3.50 15.63 -15.31
C PRO A 980 -2.00 15.92 -15.22
N ASP A 981 -1.45 16.30 -14.05
CA ASP A 981 -0.03 16.55 -13.90
C ASP A 981 0.80 15.28 -14.10
N PHE A 982 0.23 14.11 -13.77
CA PHE A 982 0.87 12.81 -14.01
C PHE A 982 0.99 12.47 -15.49
N ALA A 983 0.30 13.19 -16.39
CA ALA A 983 0.48 13.05 -17.83
C ALA A 983 1.78 13.69 -18.34
N THR A 984 2.57 14.34 -17.48
CA THR A 984 3.86 14.95 -17.84
C THR A 984 5.00 14.42 -16.98
N PRO A 985 6.23 14.27 -17.52
CA PRO A 985 7.35 13.76 -16.75
C PRO A 985 7.71 14.59 -15.50
N THR A 986 7.48 15.89 -15.54
CA THR A 986 7.79 16.82 -14.43
C THR A 986 6.80 16.72 -13.29
N GLY A 987 5.57 16.26 -13.54
CA GLY A 987 4.53 16.07 -12.53
C GLY A 987 4.54 14.68 -11.89
N LEU A 988 5.46 13.78 -12.29
CA LEU A 988 5.53 12.44 -11.72
C LEU A 988 6.09 12.45 -10.29
N PRO A 989 5.47 11.71 -9.36
CA PRO A 989 6.00 11.54 -8.01
C PRO A 989 7.41 10.90 -8.01
N PRO A 990 8.26 11.25 -7.03
CA PRO A 990 9.55 10.60 -6.79
C PRO A 990 9.43 9.06 -6.72
N GLY A 991 10.37 8.32 -7.30
CA GLY A 991 10.34 6.86 -7.28
C GLY A 991 9.26 6.20 -8.14
N THR A 992 8.56 6.93 -9.03
CA THR A 992 7.49 6.35 -9.86
C THR A 992 7.93 5.08 -10.61
N PRO A 993 7.24 3.93 -10.41
CA PRO A 993 7.54 2.71 -11.15
C PRO A 993 7.33 2.87 -12.66
N LEU A 994 8.19 2.20 -13.44
CA LEU A 994 8.19 2.29 -14.90
C LEU A 994 7.90 0.92 -15.52
N PHE A 995 6.82 0.80 -16.30
CA PHE A 995 6.61 -0.36 -17.17
C PHE A 995 7.53 -0.32 -18.36
N ARG A 996 7.67 -1.45 -19.03
CA ARG A 996 8.43 -1.53 -20.25
C ARG A 996 7.59 -1.94 -21.45
N ASP A 997 7.79 -1.22 -22.57
CA ASP A 997 7.30 -1.58 -23.89
C ASP A 997 8.43 -1.52 -24.94
N VAL A 998 8.31 -2.29 -26.01
CA VAL A 998 9.18 -2.21 -27.19
C VAL A 998 8.30 -2.01 -28.41
N ASP A 999 8.52 -0.91 -29.12
CA ASP A 999 7.82 -0.56 -30.35
C ASP A 999 8.79 -0.50 -31.52
N THR A 1000 8.38 -1.08 -32.63
CA THR A 1000 9.11 -0.99 -33.90
C THR A 1000 8.60 0.21 -34.66
N LEU A 1001 9.48 1.12 -35.06
CA LEU A 1001 9.11 2.34 -35.77
C LEU A 1001 9.18 2.21 -37.29
N GLY A 1002 10.10 1.38 -37.76
CA GLY A 1002 10.37 1.28 -39.19
C GLY A 1002 11.17 0.03 -39.54
N TYR A 1003 10.87 -0.51 -40.71
CA TYR A 1003 11.53 -1.67 -41.29
C TYR A 1003 11.72 -1.42 -42.78
N ARG A 1004 12.95 -1.58 -43.27
CA ARG A 1004 13.26 -1.39 -44.69
C ARG A 1004 14.40 -2.29 -45.14
N GLN A 1005 14.33 -2.73 -46.39
CA GLN A 1005 15.50 -3.23 -47.10
C GLN A 1005 16.41 -2.05 -47.46
N VAL A 1006 17.73 -2.23 -47.28
CA VAL A 1006 18.71 -1.18 -47.59
C VAL A 1006 19.38 -1.52 -48.91
N PHE A 1007 19.18 -0.68 -49.92
CA PHE A 1007 19.85 -0.77 -51.21
C PHE A 1007 21.11 0.10 -51.20
N THR A 1008 22.15 -0.37 -50.50
CA THR A 1008 23.46 0.30 -50.50
C THR A 1008 24.33 -0.29 -51.61
N THR A 1009 24.74 0.53 -52.58
CA THR A 1009 25.78 0.15 -53.55
C THR A 1009 27.12 0.08 -52.84
N ARG A 1010 27.63 -1.12 -52.56
CA ARG A 1010 28.98 -1.32 -52.06
C ARG A 1010 29.96 -1.30 -53.24
N THR A 1011 30.81 -0.28 -53.31
CA THR A 1011 32.00 -0.30 -54.15
C THR A 1011 32.95 -1.35 -53.59
N TYR A 1012 33.13 -2.44 -54.35
CA TYR A 1012 34.08 -3.51 -54.07
C TYR A 1012 35.53 -3.03 -54.11
#